data_AF-A0A2E8QSH9-F1
#
_entry.id   AF-A0A2E8QSH9-F1
#
_cell.length_a   1.000
_cell.length_b   1.000
_cell.length_c   1.000
_cell.angle_alpha   90.00
_cell.angle_beta   90.00
_cell.angle_gamma   90.00
#
_symmetry.space_group_name_H-M   'P 1'
#
loop_
_entity.id
_entity.type
_entity.pdbx_description
1 polymer ?
#
loop_
_entity_poly.entity_id
_entity_poly.type
_entity_poly.pdbx_seq_one_letter_code
_entity_poly.pdbx_strand_id
1 'polypeptide(L)'
;MSLFFQAPEVGEDLHKMERPPYLWGVAAALGAFLLYALTLAPTTAFWDASEYIATAHTLGIPHPPGNPFFIVLAKVWSLLLAPTGLSVAVRINLFAAATSATATGFFYLIAHRVLWGIFLDRRLAQVAALASSLIGATAFTVWNQSNVNEKVYTLSVMIIAIVSWLAVRWHDRGEEPGTERYILWALFLLAIGSTSHMMSVLPAPALGVLLLLSRPYRLLTVGFISRATLVIALGISFNFVLPIRAELDPVINEGDPTCVSVGQAAAAVFSQGRVGCPALSSALSREQYQTPPVWQRKAPFTAQMATFMQYFEWQWARGLDASELPAPRRFLPTVLFLALGFVGLYAAWVSDRTLFAYLAVLAGTLTVGLVVYLNFRHGYSLHADLDQVQREVRERDYFYIATFSYWGCLAGIGLAWLWNAASRRMNGGPALHLKTAPILLLALLPLMLNWPWATRSGDYAARDWAYDLLMSVEPYGVLFTNGDNDTFPLWYLQEVEEVRQDVTVIVGQYLFTTWYPRQLQELTLPGRQRPYDAALAPNLYEDRAAPTTSLTTIDPDVLEQVSSIQLPEDVTVSFPKLAVTYPSGMVLDRSEQIALRIINDSALERPIYFSSAGGMMSRLGLERWGVRHGLTTKLELRNLETDPHEGMIRGSPEYGSVWLDLEKSLKLYDEIYEYRGLRDRAIWADRSTTMMPYQYYVMALQLSDAAQLDGRSPELVQRLRDDALAFQEVAVGGQRVASAVDIS
;
A
#
# COMPACT_ATOMS: atom_id res chain seq x y z
N MET A 1 -44.41 -7.62 -9.98
CA MET A 1 -43.19 -8.45 -10.11
C MET A 1 -42.99 -9.02 -11.51
N SER A 2 -44.01 -9.55 -12.21
CA SER A 2 -43.82 -10.23 -13.52
C SER A 2 -43.18 -9.40 -14.63
N LEU A 3 -43.46 -8.09 -14.72
CA LEU A 3 -42.89 -7.21 -15.76
C LEU A 3 -41.42 -6.81 -15.56
N PHE A 4 -40.87 -6.92 -14.33
CA PHE A 4 -39.47 -6.56 -14.05
C PHE A 4 -38.47 -7.66 -14.47
N PHE A 5 -38.97 -8.89 -14.65
CA PHE A 5 -38.17 -10.09 -14.93
C PHE A 5 -38.51 -10.74 -16.29
N GLN A 6 -39.28 -10.06 -17.16
CA GLN A 6 -39.54 -10.55 -18.51
C GLN A 6 -38.39 -10.19 -19.46
N ALA A 7 -37.67 -11.23 -19.91
CA ALA A 7 -36.67 -11.11 -20.98
C ALA A 7 -37.33 -10.50 -22.24
N PRO A 8 -36.66 -9.57 -22.94
CA PRO A 8 -37.14 -9.15 -24.26
C PRO A 8 -37.19 -10.36 -25.22
N GLU A 9 -38.12 -10.37 -26.17
CA GLU A 9 -38.05 -11.27 -27.33
C GLU A 9 -36.84 -10.84 -28.16
N VAL A 10 -35.74 -11.60 -28.09
CA VAL A 10 -34.49 -11.33 -28.82
C VAL A 10 -34.38 -12.34 -29.95
N GLY A 11 -34.31 -11.84 -31.20
CA GLY A 11 -34.08 -12.68 -32.39
C GLY A 11 -32.67 -13.29 -32.41
N GLU A 12 -32.54 -14.48 -33.01
CA GLU A 12 -31.34 -15.34 -32.99
C GLU A 12 -30.05 -14.69 -33.53
N ASP A 13 -30.13 -13.59 -34.31
CA ASP A 13 -28.97 -12.96 -34.98
C ASP A 13 -28.21 -11.90 -34.14
N LEU A 14 -28.59 -11.63 -32.89
CA LEU A 14 -28.05 -10.51 -32.09
C LEU A 14 -26.89 -10.86 -31.13
N HIS A 15 -26.44 -12.12 -31.09
CA HIS A 15 -25.44 -12.60 -30.12
C HIS A 15 -23.98 -12.24 -30.46
N LYS A 16 -23.70 -11.66 -31.64
CA LYS A 16 -22.33 -11.31 -32.07
C LYS A 16 -22.13 -9.80 -32.13
N MET A 17 -21.33 -9.25 -31.22
CA MET A 17 -20.88 -7.86 -31.31
C MET A 17 -19.74 -7.74 -32.33
N GLU A 18 -20.08 -7.31 -33.55
CA GLU A 18 -19.09 -7.15 -34.63
C GLU A 18 -18.00 -6.13 -34.29
N ARG A 19 -18.35 -5.00 -33.67
CA ARG A 19 -17.41 -3.93 -33.29
C ARG A 19 -17.68 -3.38 -31.88
N PRO A 20 -16.82 -3.70 -30.90
CA PRO A 20 -16.90 -3.09 -29.57
C PRO A 20 -16.68 -1.57 -29.60
N PRO A 21 -17.32 -0.80 -28.70
CA PRO A 21 -17.20 0.66 -28.64
C PRO A 21 -15.91 1.10 -27.94
N TYR A 22 -14.74 0.77 -28.53
CA TYR A 22 -13.43 1.05 -27.92
C TYR A 22 -13.23 2.53 -27.59
N LEU A 23 -13.73 3.46 -28.42
CA LEU A 23 -13.63 4.90 -28.15
C LEU A 23 -14.35 5.31 -26.86
N TRP A 24 -15.50 4.70 -26.56
CA TRP A 24 -16.21 4.95 -25.30
C TRP A 24 -15.50 4.30 -24.11
N GLY A 25 -14.89 3.13 -24.30
CA GLY A 25 -14.01 2.54 -23.28
C GLY A 25 -12.81 3.43 -22.95
N VAL A 26 -12.19 4.03 -23.97
CA VAL A 26 -11.13 5.03 -23.78
C VAL A 26 -11.66 6.28 -23.07
N ALA A 27 -12.84 6.79 -23.45
CA ALA A 27 -13.45 7.93 -22.77
C ALA A 27 -13.75 7.65 -21.29
N ALA A 28 -14.24 6.44 -20.96
CA ALA A 28 -14.45 6.01 -19.58
C ALA A 28 -13.14 5.93 -18.79
N ALA A 29 -12.08 5.38 -19.39
CA ALA A 29 -10.75 5.36 -18.79
C ALA A 29 -10.22 6.79 -18.58
N LEU A 30 -10.29 7.67 -19.57
CA LEU A 30 -9.85 9.06 -19.45
C LEU A 30 -10.64 9.82 -18.37
N GLY A 31 -11.94 9.60 -18.26
CA GLY A 31 -12.76 10.19 -17.20
C GLY A 31 -12.33 9.76 -15.79
N ALA A 32 -12.07 8.46 -15.60
CA ALA A 32 -11.52 7.94 -14.35
C ALA A 32 -10.11 8.47 -14.07
N PHE A 33 -9.25 8.50 -15.08
CA PHE A 33 -7.89 9.03 -14.96
C PHE A 33 -7.88 10.51 -14.55
N LEU A 34 -8.73 11.34 -15.17
CA LEU A 34 -8.86 12.75 -14.81
C LEU A 34 -9.33 12.92 -13.37
N LEU A 35 -10.32 12.12 -12.92
CA LEU A 35 -10.74 12.13 -11.53
C LEU A 35 -9.58 11.81 -10.59
N TYR A 36 -8.84 10.72 -10.85
CA TYR A 36 -7.73 10.29 -10.00
C TYR A 36 -6.58 11.30 -10.01
N ALA A 37 -6.25 11.88 -11.16
CA ALA A 37 -5.23 12.91 -11.29
C ALA A 37 -5.59 14.20 -10.52
N LEU A 38 -6.88 14.58 -10.50
CA LEU A 38 -7.35 15.75 -9.73
C LEU A 38 -7.31 15.52 -8.21
N THR A 39 -7.43 14.27 -7.77
CA THR A 39 -7.43 13.90 -6.34
C THR A 39 -6.14 13.20 -5.90
N LEU A 40 -5.09 13.26 -6.72
CA LEU A 40 -3.84 12.54 -6.54
C LEU A 40 -3.06 13.04 -5.31
N ALA A 41 -2.32 12.13 -4.66
CA ALA A 41 -1.33 12.50 -3.67
C ALA A 41 -0.20 13.34 -4.33
N PRO A 42 0.16 14.51 -3.77
CA PRO A 42 1.18 15.39 -4.34
C PRO A 42 2.61 14.87 -4.14
N THR A 43 2.79 13.90 -3.24
CA THR A 43 4.09 13.28 -2.92
C THR A 43 3.88 11.80 -2.53
N THR A 44 4.84 11.22 -1.82
CA THR A 44 4.76 9.87 -1.27
C THR A 44 3.74 9.76 -0.12
N ALA A 45 3.46 8.54 0.32
CA ALA A 45 2.60 8.23 1.45
C ALA A 45 3.22 7.19 2.40
N PHE A 46 2.57 6.96 3.54
CA PHE A 46 2.93 5.93 4.50
C PHE A 46 2.74 4.52 3.93
N TRP A 47 3.10 3.50 4.72
CA TRP A 47 3.16 2.10 4.29
C TRP A 47 4.06 1.95 3.07
N ASP A 48 3.75 0.97 2.22
CA ASP A 48 4.64 0.52 1.16
C ASP A 48 4.81 1.55 0.03
N ALA A 49 4.03 2.63 0.00
CA ALA A 49 4.07 3.61 -1.10
C ALA A 49 5.48 4.19 -1.33
N SER A 50 6.12 4.63 -0.24
CA SER A 50 7.43 5.25 -0.29
C SER A 50 8.53 4.30 -0.75
N GLU A 51 8.50 3.07 -0.26
CA GLU A 51 9.44 2.02 -0.66
C GLU A 51 9.29 1.66 -2.15
N TYR A 52 8.06 1.49 -2.64
CA TYR A 52 7.82 1.19 -4.05
C TYR A 52 8.21 2.34 -4.98
N ILE A 53 8.03 3.60 -4.55
CA ILE A 53 8.48 4.76 -5.32
C ILE A 53 10.02 4.79 -5.36
N ALA A 54 10.69 4.59 -4.22
CA ALA A 54 12.14 4.57 -4.11
C ALA A 54 12.76 3.45 -4.96
N THR A 55 12.25 2.22 -4.82
CA THR A 55 12.74 1.06 -5.58
C THR A 55 12.39 1.15 -7.07
N ALA A 56 11.25 1.73 -7.46
CA ALA A 56 10.98 2.04 -8.87
C ALA A 56 11.93 3.11 -9.43
N HIS A 57 12.37 4.07 -8.61
CA HIS A 57 13.34 5.09 -9.02
C HIS A 57 14.74 4.49 -9.21
N THR A 58 15.21 3.70 -8.26
CA THR A 58 16.58 3.14 -8.23
C THR A 58 16.70 1.77 -8.90
N LEU A 59 15.58 1.18 -9.35
CA LEU A 59 15.50 -0.24 -9.72
C LEU A 59 15.98 -1.15 -8.58
N GLY A 60 15.63 -0.80 -7.33
CA GLY A 60 15.85 -1.63 -6.15
C GLY A 60 14.87 -2.80 -6.06
N ILE A 61 15.00 -3.59 -4.99
CA ILE A 61 14.13 -4.72 -4.68
C ILE A 61 13.37 -4.40 -3.40
N PRO A 62 12.04 -4.17 -3.47
CA PRO A 62 11.21 -3.98 -2.28
C PRO A 62 10.97 -5.32 -1.59
N HIS A 63 10.27 -5.28 -0.46
CA HIS A 63 9.96 -6.44 0.35
C HIS A 63 9.39 -7.62 -0.47
N PRO A 64 9.71 -8.86 -0.07
CA PRO A 64 9.29 -10.07 -0.76
C PRO A 64 7.79 -10.09 -1.18
N PRO A 65 7.50 -10.45 -2.46
CA PRO A 65 8.39 -11.12 -3.41
C PRO A 65 9.20 -10.18 -4.32
N GLY A 66 9.31 -8.88 -4.01
CA GLY A 66 10.06 -7.91 -4.82
C GLY A 66 9.33 -7.38 -6.07
N ASN A 67 8.26 -8.06 -6.50
CA ASN A 67 7.27 -7.57 -7.49
C ASN A 67 7.90 -7.00 -8.79
N PRO A 68 8.85 -7.72 -9.43
CA PRO A 68 9.74 -7.17 -10.46
C PRO A 68 9.01 -6.55 -11.65
N PHE A 69 7.88 -7.13 -12.09
CA PHE A 69 7.14 -6.57 -13.22
C PHE A 69 6.52 -5.21 -12.93
N PHE A 70 6.09 -4.99 -11.69
CA PHE A 70 5.64 -3.67 -11.27
C PHE A 70 6.80 -2.67 -11.29
N ILE A 71 7.93 -3.01 -10.65
CA ILE A 71 9.09 -2.12 -10.51
C ILE A 71 9.63 -1.67 -11.87
N VAL A 72 9.78 -2.60 -12.82
CA VAL A 72 10.27 -2.27 -14.17
C VAL A 72 9.29 -1.38 -14.93
N LEU A 73 7.98 -1.68 -14.88
CA LEU A 73 6.97 -0.83 -15.55
C LEU A 73 6.89 0.56 -14.93
N ALA A 74 6.95 0.66 -13.60
CA ALA A 74 6.96 1.91 -12.86
C ALA A 74 8.19 2.76 -13.23
N LYS A 75 9.39 2.16 -13.34
CA LYS A 75 10.59 2.84 -13.84
C LYS A 75 10.40 3.37 -15.26
N VAL A 76 9.93 2.53 -16.19
CA VAL A 76 9.70 2.93 -17.58
C VAL A 76 8.70 4.07 -17.66
N TRP A 77 7.59 3.98 -16.94
CA TRP A 77 6.59 5.04 -16.84
C TRP A 77 7.18 6.36 -16.32
N SER A 78 7.98 6.29 -15.23
CA SER A 78 8.65 7.45 -14.66
C SER A 78 9.60 8.11 -15.66
N LEU A 79 10.35 7.33 -16.44
CA LEU A 79 11.22 7.84 -17.50
C LEU A 79 10.44 8.50 -18.63
N LEU A 80 9.33 7.91 -19.07
CA LEU A 80 8.47 8.48 -20.12
C LEU A 80 7.87 9.83 -19.70
N LEU A 81 7.52 9.98 -18.43
CA LEU A 81 6.99 11.24 -17.89
C LEU A 81 8.08 12.21 -17.41
N ALA A 82 9.36 11.85 -17.41
CA ALA A 82 10.43 12.74 -16.95
C ALA A 82 10.45 14.12 -17.63
N PRO A 83 10.20 14.24 -18.96
CA PRO A 83 10.17 15.55 -19.64
C PRO A 83 9.08 16.51 -19.16
N THR A 84 8.10 16.04 -18.37
CA THR A 84 7.01 16.89 -17.84
C THR A 84 7.43 17.75 -16.66
N GLY A 85 8.59 17.48 -16.04
CA GLY A 85 9.05 18.17 -14.83
C GLY A 85 8.34 17.74 -13.54
N LEU A 86 7.43 16.77 -13.61
CA LEU A 86 6.76 16.22 -12.43
C LEU A 86 7.74 15.47 -11.51
N SER A 87 7.53 15.57 -10.19
CA SER A 87 8.30 14.79 -9.22
C SER A 87 8.15 13.29 -9.47
N VAL A 88 9.12 12.50 -9.02
CA VAL A 88 9.09 11.04 -9.19
C VAL A 88 7.85 10.45 -8.50
N ALA A 89 7.53 10.90 -7.28
CA ALA A 89 6.32 10.47 -6.57
C ALA A 89 5.04 10.71 -7.39
N VAL A 90 4.86 11.92 -7.94
CA VAL A 90 3.68 12.22 -8.78
C VAL A 90 3.65 11.33 -10.02
N ARG A 91 4.78 11.12 -10.68
CA ARG A 91 4.86 10.22 -11.85
C ARG A 91 4.43 8.79 -11.50
N ILE A 92 4.89 8.25 -10.38
CA ILE A 92 4.51 6.89 -9.94
C ILE A 92 3.06 6.83 -9.43
N ASN A 93 2.56 7.85 -8.73
CA ASN A 93 1.14 7.93 -8.37
C ASN A 93 0.24 7.97 -9.63
N LEU A 94 0.65 8.70 -10.68
CA LEU A 94 -0.03 8.69 -11.97
C LEU A 94 0.00 7.33 -12.67
N PHE A 95 1.00 6.47 -12.39
CA PHE A 95 1.01 5.09 -12.90
C PHE A 95 -0.11 4.27 -12.28
N ALA A 96 -0.32 4.38 -10.97
CA ALA A 96 -1.44 3.74 -10.28
C ALA A 96 -2.79 4.26 -10.83
N ALA A 97 -2.92 5.57 -11.02
CA ALA A 97 -4.10 6.18 -11.64
C ALA A 97 -4.35 5.64 -13.06
N ALA A 98 -3.31 5.57 -13.91
CA ALA A 98 -3.43 5.13 -15.30
C ALA A 98 -3.80 3.65 -15.42
N THR A 99 -3.19 2.77 -14.62
CA THR A 99 -3.49 1.33 -14.64
C THR A 99 -4.90 1.05 -14.13
N SER A 100 -5.32 1.70 -13.04
CA SER A 100 -6.69 1.60 -12.53
C SER A 100 -7.74 2.14 -13.51
N ALA A 101 -7.48 3.32 -14.10
CA ALA A 101 -8.35 3.91 -15.12
C ALA A 101 -8.47 3.02 -16.38
N THR A 102 -7.38 2.37 -16.78
CA THR A 102 -7.39 1.40 -17.88
C THR A 102 -8.30 0.21 -17.55
N ALA A 103 -8.26 -0.29 -16.31
CA ALA A 103 -9.19 -1.33 -15.86
C ALA A 103 -10.65 -0.89 -15.99
N THR A 104 -10.98 0.34 -15.57
CA THR A 104 -12.33 0.93 -15.75
C THR A 104 -12.77 0.94 -17.22
N GLY A 105 -11.85 1.23 -18.17
CA GLY A 105 -12.13 1.16 -19.60
C GLY A 105 -12.42 -0.25 -20.12
N PHE A 106 -11.76 -1.28 -19.59
CA PHE A 106 -12.08 -2.67 -19.95
C PHE A 106 -13.36 -3.17 -19.29
N PHE A 107 -13.63 -2.79 -18.04
CA PHE A 107 -14.91 -3.08 -17.39
C PHE A 107 -16.08 -2.39 -18.10
N TYR A 108 -15.89 -1.17 -18.63
CA TYR A 108 -16.86 -0.54 -19.53
C TYR A 108 -17.23 -1.45 -20.71
N LEU A 109 -16.23 -2.02 -21.38
CA LEU A 109 -16.46 -2.87 -22.55
C LEU A 109 -17.22 -4.15 -22.19
N ILE A 110 -16.92 -4.74 -21.03
CA ILE A 110 -17.63 -5.92 -20.49
C ILE A 110 -19.08 -5.54 -20.17
N ALA A 111 -19.31 -4.43 -19.45
CA ALA A 111 -20.64 -3.94 -19.13
C ALA A 111 -21.46 -3.65 -20.39
N HIS A 112 -20.89 -2.93 -21.35
CA HIS A 112 -21.52 -2.67 -22.64
C HIS A 112 -21.87 -3.97 -23.38
N ARG A 113 -21.00 -4.99 -23.34
CA ARG A 113 -21.29 -6.29 -23.96
C ARG A 113 -22.49 -7.01 -23.34
N VAL A 114 -22.67 -6.93 -22.02
CA VAL A 114 -23.88 -7.46 -21.38
C VAL A 114 -25.10 -6.62 -21.77
N LEU A 115 -24.98 -5.29 -21.72
CA LEU A 115 -26.09 -4.36 -21.98
C LEU A 115 -26.52 -4.33 -23.46
N TRP A 116 -25.64 -4.71 -24.38
CA TRP A 116 -25.97 -4.94 -25.79
C TRP A 116 -27.05 -6.02 -25.95
N GLY A 117 -27.12 -7.03 -25.10
CA GLY A 117 -28.20 -8.01 -25.15
C GLY A 117 -29.54 -7.52 -24.60
N ILE A 118 -29.57 -6.33 -23.98
CA ILE A 118 -30.70 -5.83 -23.18
C ILE A 118 -31.37 -4.60 -23.83
N PHE A 119 -30.57 -3.67 -24.34
CA PHE A 119 -31.05 -2.43 -24.95
C PHE A 119 -31.20 -2.58 -26.47
N LEU A 120 -32.36 -2.20 -27.00
CA LEU A 120 -32.60 -2.11 -28.45
C LEU A 120 -31.75 -0.99 -29.07
N ASP A 121 -31.74 0.20 -28.46
CA ASP A 121 -30.88 1.31 -28.89
C ASP A 121 -29.47 1.18 -28.28
N ARG A 122 -28.48 1.06 -29.17
CA ARG A 122 -27.08 0.86 -28.80
C ARG A 122 -26.46 2.08 -28.14
N ARG A 123 -26.96 3.28 -28.43
CA ARG A 123 -26.50 4.51 -27.75
C ARG A 123 -26.89 4.50 -26.28
N LEU A 124 -28.07 3.96 -25.96
CA LEU A 124 -28.50 3.79 -24.57
C LEU A 124 -27.63 2.77 -23.84
N ALA A 125 -27.24 1.67 -24.49
CA ALA A 125 -26.27 0.71 -23.92
C ALA A 125 -24.91 1.37 -23.64
N GLN A 126 -24.44 2.24 -24.54
CA GLN A 126 -23.19 2.99 -24.36
C GLN A 126 -23.26 3.92 -23.14
N VAL A 127 -24.34 4.68 -22.99
CA VAL A 127 -24.56 5.59 -21.84
C VAL A 127 -24.74 4.80 -20.55
N ALA A 128 -25.51 3.72 -20.57
CA ALA A 128 -25.71 2.84 -19.43
C ALA A 128 -24.40 2.22 -18.92
N ALA A 129 -23.51 1.82 -19.83
CA ALA A 129 -22.20 1.29 -19.46
C ALA A 129 -21.29 2.33 -18.79
N LEU A 130 -21.49 3.64 -19.03
CA LEU A 130 -20.74 4.69 -18.31
C LEU A 130 -21.12 4.74 -16.82
N ALA A 131 -22.37 4.45 -16.47
CA ALA A 131 -22.78 4.35 -15.07
C ALA A 131 -22.04 3.21 -14.34
N SER A 132 -21.78 2.10 -15.04
CA SER A 132 -20.98 0.98 -14.54
C SER A 132 -19.51 1.36 -14.32
N SER A 133 -18.91 2.08 -15.27
CA SER A 133 -17.57 2.64 -15.09
C SER A 133 -17.50 3.60 -13.91
N LEU A 134 -18.49 4.50 -13.76
CA LEU A 134 -18.50 5.49 -12.70
C LEU A 134 -18.60 4.83 -11.31
N ILE A 135 -19.53 3.89 -11.12
CA ILE A 135 -19.70 3.19 -9.83
C ILE A 135 -18.42 2.42 -9.45
N GLY A 136 -17.84 1.66 -10.39
CA GLY A 136 -16.61 0.90 -10.15
C GLY A 136 -15.40 1.79 -9.87
N ALA A 137 -15.25 2.88 -10.63
CA ALA A 137 -14.13 3.81 -10.48
C ALA A 137 -14.19 4.63 -9.19
N THR A 138 -15.39 4.86 -8.63
CA THR A 138 -15.61 5.71 -7.45
C THR A 138 -15.91 4.91 -6.18
N ALA A 139 -15.80 3.57 -6.25
CA ALA A 139 -15.72 2.74 -5.06
C ALA A 139 -14.54 3.19 -4.19
N PHE A 140 -14.76 3.37 -2.89
CA PHE A 140 -13.81 4.03 -1.98
C PHE A 140 -12.38 3.50 -2.10
N THR A 141 -12.19 2.17 -1.98
CA THR A 141 -10.86 1.57 -2.04
C THR A 141 -10.24 1.69 -3.42
N VAL A 142 -11.02 1.53 -4.49
CA VAL A 142 -10.53 1.68 -5.87
C VAL A 142 -10.00 3.09 -6.08
N TRP A 143 -10.76 4.11 -5.68
CA TRP A 143 -10.37 5.49 -5.84
C TRP A 143 -9.18 5.86 -4.94
N ASN A 144 -9.20 5.50 -3.66
CA ASN A 144 -8.11 5.75 -2.73
C ASN A 144 -6.78 5.16 -3.24
N GLN A 145 -6.78 3.89 -3.66
CA GLN A 145 -5.58 3.22 -4.22
C GLN A 145 -5.19 3.70 -5.63
N SER A 146 -6.06 4.44 -6.32
CA SER A 146 -5.73 5.07 -7.61
C SER A 146 -5.10 6.45 -7.44
N ASN A 147 -5.27 7.08 -6.27
CA ASN A 147 -4.73 8.40 -5.97
C ASN A 147 -3.31 8.35 -5.40
N VAL A 148 -2.90 7.20 -4.88
CA VAL A 148 -1.58 6.96 -4.31
C VAL A 148 -1.14 5.55 -4.66
N ASN A 149 0.12 5.39 -5.08
CA ASN A 149 0.70 4.09 -5.33
C ASN A 149 1.05 3.39 -4.01
N GLU A 150 0.05 3.02 -3.22
CA GLU A 150 0.29 2.36 -1.93
C GLU A 150 0.85 0.95 -2.12
N LYS A 151 0.39 0.22 -3.14
CA LYS A 151 0.84 -1.12 -3.53
C LYS A 151 0.63 -1.38 -5.02
N VAL A 152 1.07 -2.55 -5.48
CA VAL A 152 1.03 -3.02 -6.88
C VAL A 152 -0.37 -3.42 -7.43
N TYR A 153 -1.45 -3.21 -6.68
CA TYR A 153 -2.73 -3.85 -6.98
C TYR A 153 -3.47 -3.25 -8.17
N THR A 154 -3.35 -1.95 -8.45
CA THR A 154 -4.00 -1.28 -9.59
C THR A 154 -3.59 -1.91 -10.93
N LEU A 155 -2.31 -2.29 -11.06
CA LEU A 155 -1.79 -3.06 -12.19
C LEU A 155 -2.45 -4.45 -12.28
N SER A 156 -2.65 -5.13 -11.15
CA SER A 156 -3.34 -6.43 -11.12
C SER A 156 -4.81 -6.32 -11.52
N VAL A 157 -5.52 -5.26 -11.11
CA VAL A 157 -6.91 -4.99 -11.51
C VAL A 157 -7.00 -4.74 -13.01
N MET A 158 -6.04 -4.00 -13.59
CA MET A 158 -5.93 -3.82 -15.04
C MET A 158 -5.78 -5.15 -15.77
N ILE A 159 -4.90 -6.04 -15.29
CA ILE A 159 -4.68 -7.37 -15.87
C ILE A 159 -5.97 -8.20 -15.79
N ILE A 160 -6.64 -8.21 -14.63
CA ILE A 160 -7.94 -8.88 -14.46
C ILE A 160 -8.94 -8.40 -15.50
N ALA A 161 -9.11 -7.08 -15.64
CA ALA A 161 -10.07 -6.50 -16.57
C ALA A 161 -9.72 -6.82 -18.05
N ILE A 162 -8.44 -6.76 -18.43
CA ILE A 162 -7.98 -7.13 -19.78
C ILE A 162 -8.23 -8.62 -20.04
N VAL A 163 -7.85 -9.50 -19.11
CA VAL A 163 -8.06 -10.96 -19.25
C VAL A 163 -9.56 -11.27 -19.38
N SER A 164 -10.40 -10.64 -18.56
CA SER A 164 -11.85 -10.78 -18.67
C SER A 164 -12.38 -10.30 -20.02
N TRP A 165 -11.86 -9.18 -20.54
CA TRP A 165 -12.25 -8.73 -21.87
C TRP A 165 -11.75 -9.65 -22.99
N LEU A 166 -10.55 -10.19 -22.90
CA LEU A 166 -10.03 -11.20 -23.86
C LEU A 166 -10.90 -12.46 -23.85
N ALA A 167 -11.36 -12.90 -22.67
CA ALA A 167 -12.28 -14.01 -22.51
C ALA A 167 -13.62 -13.74 -23.20
N VAL A 168 -14.18 -12.54 -23.03
CA VAL A 168 -15.39 -12.09 -23.75
C VAL A 168 -15.17 -12.08 -25.26
N ARG A 169 -14.03 -11.57 -25.74
CA ARG A 169 -13.71 -11.53 -27.19
C ARG A 169 -13.53 -12.92 -27.79
N TRP A 170 -12.95 -13.83 -27.04
CA TRP A 170 -12.83 -15.23 -27.45
C TRP A 170 -14.22 -15.88 -27.59
N HIS A 171 -15.09 -15.68 -26.60
CA HIS A 171 -16.47 -16.18 -26.62
C HIS A 171 -17.28 -15.60 -27.80
N ASP A 172 -17.24 -14.28 -28.01
CA ASP A 172 -18.02 -13.59 -29.04
C ASP A 172 -17.61 -13.95 -30.47
N ARG A 173 -16.31 -14.16 -30.71
CA ARG A 173 -15.79 -14.52 -32.05
C ARG A 173 -15.92 -16.00 -32.35
N GLY A 174 -16.26 -16.82 -31.36
CA GLY A 174 -16.55 -18.24 -31.51
C GLY A 174 -15.50 -18.98 -32.33
N GLU A 175 -15.91 -19.51 -33.48
CA GLU A 175 -15.11 -20.45 -34.27
C GLU A 175 -14.20 -19.80 -35.34
N GLU A 176 -14.14 -18.47 -35.40
CA GLU A 176 -13.25 -17.77 -36.34
C GLU A 176 -11.79 -18.29 -36.20
N PRO A 177 -11.08 -18.55 -37.31
CA PRO A 177 -9.67 -18.94 -37.26
C PRO A 177 -8.81 -17.90 -36.52
N GLY A 178 -7.88 -18.35 -35.68
CA GLY A 178 -6.97 -17.49 -34.95
C GLY A 178 -7.50 -16.91 -33.63
N THR A 179 -8.70 -17.31 -33.18
CA THR A 179 -9.26 -16.87 -31.88
C THR A 179 -8.46 -17.40 -30.69
N GLU A 180 -7.67 -18.47 -30.83
CA GLU A 180 -6.85 -19.01 -29.75
C GLU A 180 -5.83 -18.00 -29.19
N ARG A 181 -5.47 -16.98 -29.98
CA ARG A 181 -4.58 -15.89 -29.55
C ARG A 181 -5.12 -15.13 -28.33
N TYR A 182 -6.43 -15.02 -28.18
CA TYR A 182 -7.03 -14.34 -27.03
C TYR A 182 -6.74 -15.10 -25.73
N ILE A 183 -6.80 -16.44 -25.79
CA ILE A 183 -6.45 -17.29 -24.65
C ILE A 183 -4.94 -17.29 -24.41
N LEU A 184 -4.11 -17.33 -25.47
CA LEU A 184 -2.66 -17.23 -25.31
C LEU A 184 -2.24 -15.90 -24.66
N TRP A 185 -2.84 -14.77 -25.08
CA TRP A 185 -2.63 -13.48 -24.43
C TRP A 185 -3.14 -13.47 -22.99
N ALA A 186 -4.29 -14.08 -22.71
CA ALA A 186 -4.79 -14.21 -21.35
C ALA A 186 -3.80 -14.99 -20.48
N LEU A 187 -3.31 -16.15 -20.93
CA LEU A 187 -2.33 -16.96 -20.20
C LEU A 187 -1.00 -16.22 -19.99
N PHE A 188 -0.51 -15.51 -21.00
CA PHE A 188 0.67 -14.66 -20.87
C PHE A 188 0.47 -13.57 -19.80
N LEU A 189 -0.66 -12.86 -19.83
CA LEU A 189 -0.97 -11.79 -18.88
C LEU A 189 -1.15 -12.31 -17.45
N LEU A 190 -1.79 -13.48 -17.28
CA LEU A 190 -1.87 -14.15 -15.97
C LEU A 190 -0.46 -14.50 -15.46
N ALA A 191 0.42 -15.02 -16.32
CA ALA A 191 1.78 -15.42 -15.95
C ALA A 191 2.71 -14.24 -15.65
N ILE A 192 2.79 -13.22 -16.52
CA ILE A 192 3.62 -12.04 -16.24
C ILE A 192 3.03 -11.20 -15.10
N GLY A 193 1.69 -11.12 -15.01
CA GLY A 193 0.99 -10.46 -13.92
C GLY A 193 1.26 -11.10 -12.58
N SER A 194 1.50 -12.42 -12.53
CA SER A 194 1.87 -13.11 -11.29
C SER A 194 3.25 -12.67 -10.76
N THR A 195 4.15 -12.22 -11.64
CA THR A 195 5.45 -11.64 -11.24
C THR A 195 5.33 -10.20 -10.72
N SER A 196 4.16 -9.56 -10.89
CA SER A 196 3.80 -8.36 -10.13
C SER A 196 3.05 -8.74 -8.86
N HIS A 197 1.96 -9.51 -8.93
CA HIS A 197 1.22 -9.99 -7.77
C HIS A 197 0.30 -11.17 -8.12
N MET A 198 0.11 -12.12 -7.18
CA MET A 198 -0.76 -13.29 -7.37
C MET A 198 -2.23 -12.94 -7.64
N MET A 199 -2.67 -11.73 -7.28
CA MET A 199 -4.01 -11.21 -7.59
C MET A 199 -4.32 -11.27 -9.09
N SER A 200 -3.31 -11.05 -9.94
CA SER A 200 -3.46 -11.13 -11.39
C SER A 200 -3.99 -12.48 -11.87
N VAL A 201 -3.81 -13.56 -11.10
CA VAL A 201 -4.20 -14.94 -11.47
C VAL A 201 -5.66 -15.26 -11.12
N LEU A 202 -6.34 -14.41 -10.33
CA LEU A 202 -7.72 -14.63 -9.88
C LEU A 202 -8.78 -14.84 -11.00
N PRO A 203 -8.63 -14.39 -12.25
CA PRO A 203 -9.56 -14.73 -13.33
C PRO A 203 -9.47 -16.18 -13.82
N ALA A 204 -8.42 -16.94 -13.45
CA ALA A 204 -8.15 -18.27 -13.99
C ALA A 204 -9.31 -19.28 -13.79
N PRO A 205 -9.99 -19.37 -12.62
CA PRO A 205 -11.14 -20.26 -12.46
C PRO A 205 -12.30 -19.91 -13.40
N ALA A 206 -12.60 -18.62 -13.55
CA ALA A 206 -13.65 -18.15 -14.44
C ALA A 206 -13.30 -18.46 -15.91
N LEU A 207 -12.04 -18.26 -16.30
CA LEU A 207 -11.54 -18.63 -17.62
C LEU A 207 -11.67 -20.14 -17.85
N GLY A 208 -11.30 -20.97 -16.87
CA GLY A 208 -11.45 -22.42 -16.94
C GLY A 208 -12.90 -22.85 -17.18
N VAL A 209 -13.86 -22.30 -16.44
CA VAL A 209 -15.29 -22.58 -16.64
C VAL A 209 -15.76 -22.15 -18.02
N LEU A 210 -15.35 -20.97 -18.50
CA LEU A 210 -15.67 -20.53 -19.85
C LEU A 210 -15.15 -21.50 -20.91
N LEU A 211 -13.90 -21.98 -20.77
CA LEU A 211 -13.32 -22.95 -21.70
C LEU A 211 -14.07 -24.29 -21.70
N LEU A 212 -14.51 -24.76 -20.53
CA LEU A 212 -15.30 -25.98 -20.38
C LEU A 212 -16.68 -25.86 -21.03
N LEU A 213 -17.34 -24.70 -20.90
CA LEU A 213 -18.67 -24.47 -21.46
C LEU A 213 -18.65 -24.19 -22.97
N SER A 214 -17.57 -23.59 -23.50
CA SER A 214 -17.54 -23.09 -24.87
C SER A 214 -16.88 -24.02 -25.91
N ARG A 215 -16.24 -25.13 -25.50
CA ARG A 215 -15.70 -26.28 -26.30
C ARG A 215 -14.21 -26.56 -26.01
N PRO A 216 -13.88 -27.46 -25.04
CA PRO A 216 -12.50 -27.64 -24.55
C PRO A 216 -11.52 -28.29 -25.54
N TYR A 217 -12.01 -29.09 -26.51
CA TYR A 217 -11.16 -29.94 -27.36
C TYR A 217 -10.20 -29.17 -28.30
N ARG A 218 -10.54 -27.95 -28.72
CA ARG A 218 -9.66 -27.14 -29.60
C ARG A 218 -8.38 -26.70 -28.90
N LEU A 219 -8.41 -26.57 -27.58
CA LEU A 219 -7.29 -26.10 -26.76
C LEU A 219 -6.45 -27.26 -26.21
N LEU A 220 -6.80 -28.50 -26.53
CA LEU A 220 -6.03 -29.70 -26.15
C LEU A 220 -5.12 -30.19 -27.28
N THR A 221 -4.91 -29.38 -28.33
CA THR A 221 -3.95 -29.73 -29.39
C THR A 221 -2.52 -29.52 -28.92
N VAL A 222 -1.59 -30.39 -29.36
CA VAL A 222 -0.16 -30.28 -29.04
C VAL A 222 0.38 -28.89 -29.42
N GLY A 223 -0.05 -28.34 -30.56
CA GLY A 223 0.36 -27.01 -31.02
C GLY A 223 -0.18 -25.85 -30.18
N PHE A 224 -1.36 -25.97 -29.56
CA PHE A 224 -1.82 -24.98 -28.59
C PHE A 224 -1.09 -25.11 -27.26
N ILE A 225 -0.96 -26.33 -26.74
CA ILE A 225 -0.29 -26.61 -25.47
C ILE A 225 1.16 -26.12 -25.50
N SER A 226 1.91 -26.38 -26.58
CA SER A 226 3.30 -25.89 -26.70
C SER A 226 3.39 -24.37 -26.69
N ARG A 227 2.51 -23.67 -27.42
CA ARG A 227 2.42 -22.20 -27.40
C ARG A 227 2.04 -21.67 -26.02
N ALA A 228 1.07 -22.30 -25.36
CA ALA A 228 0.62 -21.94 -24.02
C ALA A 228 1.74 -22.10 -22.98
N THR A 229 2.44 -23.24 -22.98
CA THR A 229 3.61 -23.47 -22.12
C THR A 229 4.70 -22.44 -22.38
N LEU A 230 4.99 -22.11 -23.65
CA LEU A 230 5.99 -21.11 -24.00
C LEU A 230 5.64 -19.73 -23.46
N VAL A 231 4.40 -19.24 -23.67
CA VAL A 231 4.02 -17.91 -23.19
C VAL A 231 3.92 -17.85 -21.66
N ILE A 232 3.52 -18.93 -20.98
CA ILE A 232 3.53 -19.00 -19.52
C ILE A 232 4.98 -18.96 -18.99
N ALA A 233 5.87 -19.77 -19.58
CA ALA A 233 7.29 -19.77 -19.23
C ALA A 233 7.91 -18.38 -19.45
N LEU A 234 7.59 -17.73 -20.58
CA LEU A 234 8.04 -16.36 -20.85
C LEU A 234 7.53 -15.36 -19.80
N GLY A 235 6.25 -15.44 -19.42
CA GLY A 235 5.68 -14.56 -18.39
C GLY A 235 6.35 -14.76 -17.03
N ILE A 236 6.53 -16.01 -16.58
CA ILE A 236 7.18 -16.35 -15.31
C ILE A 236 8.67 -15.98 -15.32
N SER A 237 9.34 -16.06 -16.47
CA SER A 237 10.76 -15.71 -16.60
C SER A 237 11.07 -14.26 -16.19
N PHE A 238 10.07 -13.39 -16.12
CA PHE A 238 10.26 -12.02 -15.64
C PHE A 238 10.81 -11.95 -14.20
N ASN A 239 10.63 -13.00 -13.39
CA ASN A 239 11.24 -13.08 -12.06
C ASN A 239 12.78 -13.14 -12.08
N PHE A 240 13.44 -13.40 -13.22
CA PHE A 240 14.90 -13.28 -13.33
C PHE A 240 15.43 -11.87 -13.08
N VAL A 241 14.58 -10.85 -13.15
CA VAL A 241 14.96 -9.47 -12.78
C VAL A 241 15.46 -9.41 -11.33
N LEU A 242 14.91 -10.21 -10.42
CA LEU A 242 15.28 -10.20 -9.00
C LEU A 242 16.77 -10.54 -8.77
N PRO A 243 17.28 -11.74 -9.12
CA PRO A 243 18.68 -12.05 -8.91
C PRO A 243 19.63 -11.16 -9.72
N ILE A 244 19.21 -10.69 -10.91
CA ILE A 244 20.02 -9.75 -11.71
C ILE A 244 20.15 -8.40 -11.01
N ARG A 245 19.06 -7.88 -10.44
CA ARG A 245 19.09 -6.60 -9.73
C ARG A 245 19.80 -6.72 -8.40
N ALA A 246 19.64 -7.81 -7.67
CA ALA A 246 20.35 -8.04 -6.41
C ALA A 246 21.88 -8.05 -6.60
N GLU A 247 22.38 -8.70 -7.66
CA GLU A 247 23.81 -8.74 -8.00
C GLU A 247 24.39 -7.35 -8.36
N LEU A 248 23.54 -6.42 -8.77
CA LEU A 248 23.93 -5.03 -9.09
C LEU A 248 23.92 -4.13 -7.84
N ASP A 249 23.73 -4.72 -6.66
CA ASP A 249 23.85 -4.10 -5.34
C ASP A 249 23.11 -2.74 -5.19
N PRO A 250 21.77 -2.71 -5.38
CA PRO A 250 20.98 -1.51 -5.17
C PRO A 250 20.90 -1.19 -3.68
N VAL A 251 20.79 0.10 -3.36
CA VAL A 251 20.70 0.59 -1.96
C VAL A 251 19.56 -0.09 -1.18
N ILE A 252 18.42 -0.32 -1.84
CA ILE A 252 17.30 -1.10 -1.30
C ILE A 252 17.31 -2.46 -2.00
N ASN A 253 17.73 -3.51 -1.28
CA ASN A 253 17.89 -4.88 -1.79
C ASN A 253 17.27 -5.89 -0.81
N GLU A 254 15.95 -5.78 -0.58
CA GLU A 254 15.31 -6.59 0.45
C GLU A 254 15.36 -8.10 0.15
N GLY A 255 15.81 -8.86 1.14
CA GLY A 255 15.97 -10.31 1.05
C GLY A 255 17.21 -10.77 0.29
N ASP A 256 17.95 -9.86 -0.34
CA ASP A 256 19.14 -10.12 -1.17
C ASP A 256 19.03 -11.40 -2.01
N PRO A 257 18.14 -11.45 -3.02
CA PRO A 257 17.87 -12.68 -3.78
C PRO A 257 18.98 -13.01 -4.81
N THR A 258 20.25 -12.76 -4.49
CA THR A 258 21.43 -13.14 -5.28
C THR A 258 21.53 -14.66 -5.37
N CYS A 259 22.01 -15.15 -6.52
CA CYS A 259 22.12 -16.57 -6.80
C CYS A 259 23.45 -16.92 -7.44
N VAL A 260 24.09 -17.99 -6.93
CA VAL A 260 25.42 -18.45 -7.39
C VAL A 260 25.44 -18.86 -8.86
N SER A 261 24.31 -19.33 -9.42
CA SER A 261 24.23 -19.70 -10.84
C SER A 261 22.86 -19.46 -11.45
N VAL A 262 22.85 -19.22 -12.77
CA VAL A 262 21.62 -19.09 -13.57
C VAL A 262 20.75 -20.34 -13.50
N GLY A 263 21.35 -21.53 -13.39
CA GLY A 263 20.60 -22.79 -13.25
C GLY A 263 19.78 -22.85 -11.95
N GLN A 264 20.35 -22.44 -10.82
CA GLN A 264 19.63 -22.37 -9.54
C GLN A 264 18.56 -21.27 -9.56
N ALA A 265 18.83 -20.13 -10.19
CA ALA A 265 17.85 -19.08 -10.39
C ALA A 265 16.68 -19.57 -11.26
N ALA A 266 16.95 -20.30 -12.35
CA ALA A 266 15.92 -20.87 -13.21
C ALA A 266 15.05 -21.88 -12.46
N ALA A 267 15.66 -22.75 -11.65
CA ALA A 267 14.92 -23.67 -10.80
C ALA A 267 13.99 -22.93 -9.83
N ALA A 268 14.45 -21.85 -9.19
CA ALA A 268 13.63 -21.03 -8.30
C ALA A 268 12.49 -20.32 -9.04
N VAL A 269 12.79 -19.66 -10.17
CA VAL A 269 11.81 -18.92 -10.97
C VAL A 269 10.69 -19.82 -11.49
N PHE A 270 11.02 -20.93 -12.16
CA PHE A 270 10.01 -21.80 -12.78
C PHE A 270 9.30 -22.71 -11.77
N SER A 271 9.89 -22.94 -10.59
CA SER A 271 9.20 -23.65 -9.49
C SER A 271 8.44 -22.72 -8.55
N GLN A 272 8.51 -21.39 -8.76
CA GLN A 272 7.95 -20.37 -7.88
C GLN A 272 8.47 -20.49 -6.43
N GLY A 273 9.79 -20.66 -6.29
CA GLY A 273 10.50 -20.73 -5.01
C GLY A 273 10.38 -22.05 -4.25
N ARG A 274 9.99 -23.15 -4.92
CA ARG A 274 9.94 -24.48 -4.28
C ARG A 274 11.30 -25.17 -4.21
N VAL A 275 12.16 -24.91 -5.19
CA VAL A 275 13.53 -25.47 -5.29
C VAL A 275 14.46 -24.45 -5.91
N GLY A 276 15.77 -24.57 -5.69
CA GLY A 276 16.78 -23.74 -6.35
C GLY A 276 17.54 -22.87 -5.36
N CYS A 277 17.84 -21.65 -5.77
CA CYS A 277 18.58 -20.65 -4.99
C CYS A 277 17.81 -20.27 -3.70
N PRO A 278 18.38 -20.44 -2.49
CA PRO A 278 17.66 -20.24 -1.23
C PRO A 278 17.09 -18.83 -1.05
N ALA A 279 17.88 -17.76 -1.23
CA ALA A 279 17.43 -16.38 -1.03
C ALA A 279 16.28 -16.01 -1.98
N LEU A 280 16.45 -16.27 -3.28
CA LEU A 280 15.39 -16.07 -4.27
C LEU A 280 14.16 -16.95 -4.01
N SER A 281 14.36 -18.20 -3.58
CA SER A 281 13.24 -19.10 -3.26
C SER A 281 12.44 -18.60 -2.05
N SER A 282 13.12 -18.12 -1.02
CA SER A 282 12.51 -17.53 0.18
C SER A 282 11.72 -16.26 -0.18
N ALA A 283 12.27 -15.40 -1.05
CA ALA A 283 11.60 -14.22 -1.55
C ALA A 283 10.33 -14.56 -2.36
N LEU A 284 10.43 -15.45 -3.35
CA LEU A 284 9.30 -15.85 -4.21
C LEU A 284 8.20 -16.61 -3.43
N SER A 285 8.60 -17.49 -2.51
CA SER A 285 7.67 -18.28 -1.69
C SER A 285 7.12 -17.51 -0.49
N ARG A 286 7.64 -16.31 -0.22
CA ARG A 286 7.20 -15.44 0.88
C ARG A 286 7.36 -16.11 2.25
N GLU A 287 8.47 -16.83 2.44
CA GLU A 287 8.74 -17.66 3.62
C GLU A 287 8.64 -16.88 4.95
N GLN A 288 9.09 -15.62 4.96
CA GLN A 288 9.05 -14.74 6.13
C GLN A 288 7.66 -14.55 6.74
N TYR A 289 6.59 -14.75 5.97
CA TYR A 289 5.21 -14.55 6.46
C TYR A 289 4.59 -15.82 7.05
N GLN A 290 5.26 -16.98 6.94
CA GLN A 290 4.86 -18.27 7.52
C GLN A 290 3.36 -18.54 7.41
N THR A 291 2.79 -18.38 6.22
CA THR A 291 1.34 -18.49 6.04
C THR A 291 0.90 -19.94 6.24
N PRO A 292 -0.01 -20.22 7.20
CA PRO A 292 -0.53 -21.57 7.37
C PRO A 292 -1.32 -21.98 6.13
N PRO A 293 -1.49 -23.29 5.89
CA PRO A 293 -2.32 -23.77 4.81
C PRO A 293 -3.75 -23.23 4.89
N VAL A 294 -4.42 -23.03 3.74
CA VAL A 294 -5.75 -22.40 3.67
C VAL A 294 -6.86 -23.12 4.46
N TRP A 295 -6.70 -24.43 4.72
CA TRP A 295 -7.63 -25.20 5.56
C TRP A 295 -7.44 -24.93 7.06
N GLN A 296 -6.29 -24.41 7.48
CA GLN A 296 -6.01 -23.97 8.85
C GLN A 296 -6.29 -22.46 8.95
N ARG A 297 -7.49 -22.13 9.41
CA ARG A 297 -7.99 -20.75 9.43
C ARG A 297 -7.34 -19.93 10.55
N LYS A 298 -6.88 -18.70 10.25
CA LYS A 298 -6.30 -17.79 11.27
C LYS A 298 -7.35 -17.12 12.16
N ALA A 299 -8.59 -17.08 11.70
CA ALA A 299 -9.76 -16.58 12.42
C ALA A 299 -11.01 -17.33 11.93
N PRO A 300 -12.12 -17.34 12.70
CA PRO A 300 -13.38 -17.91 12.25
C PRO A 300 -13.80 -17.32 10.90
N PHE A 301 -14.34 -18.15 10.01
CA PHE A 301 -14.79 -17.70 8.68
C PHE A 301 -15.84 -16.58 8.79
N THR A 302 -16.70 -16.61 9.81
CA THR A 302 -17.68 -15.55 10.09
C THR A 302 -17.02 -14.21 10.41
N ALA A 303 -15.92 -14.19 11.18
CA ALA A 303 -15.19 -12.96 11.49
C ALA A 303 -14.50 -12.38 10.25
N GLN A 304 -13.93 -13.24 9.41
CA GLN A 304 -13.31 -12.81 8.15
C GLN A 304 -14.36 -12.31 7.14
N MET A 305 -15.54 -12.94 7.10
CA MET A 305 -16.66 -12.46 6.29
C MET A 305 -17.22 -11.14 6.82
N ALA A 306 -17.29 -10.95 8.15
CA ALA A 306 -17.69 -9.68 8.75
C ALA A 306 -16.71 -8.55 8.37
N THR A 307 -15.41 -8.84 8.37
CA THR A 307 -14.37 -7.91 7.91
C THR A 307 -14.52 -7.58 6.42
N PHE A 308 -14.78 -8.58 5.58
CA PHE A 308 -15.10 -8.36 4.17
C PHE A 308 -16.34 -7.46 4.00
N MET A 309 -17.40 -7.68 4.78
CA MET A 309 -18.63 -6.89 4.70
C MET A 309 -18.44 -5.45 5.19
N GLN A 310 -17.60 -5.23 6.20
CA GLN A 310 -17.17 -3.87 6.60
C GLN A 310 -16.49 -3.16 5.43
N TYR A 311 -15.52 -3.80 4.77
CA TYR A 311 -14.87 -3.19 3.61
C TYR A 311 -15.84 -2.98 2.46
N PHE A 312 -16.76 -3.92 2.22
CA PHE A 312 -17.79 -3.77 1.19
C PHE A 312 -18.72 -2.58 1.47
N GLU A 313 -19.09 -2.33 2.74
CA GLU A 313 -19.90 -1.18 3.16
C GLU A 313 -19.22 0.16 2.84
N TRP A 314 -17.90 0.25 3.06
CA TRP A 314 -17.15 1.48 2.80
C TRP A 314 -17.18 1.91 1.34
N GLN A 315 -17.34 0.98 0.40
CA GLN A 315 -17.18 1.27 -1.02
C GLN A 315 -18.16 2.30 -1.56
N TRP A 316 -19.34 2.39 -0.98
CA TRP A 316 -20.45 3.12 -1.61
C TRP A 316 -20.74 4.46 -0.95
N ALA A 317 -20.34 4.65 0.31
CA ALA A 317 -20.72 5.81 1.11
C ALA A 317 -19.80 6.07 2.32
N ARG A 318 -18.47 5.88 2.19
CA ARG A 318 -17.50 6.02 3.29
C ARG A 318 -17.63 7.34 4.05
N GLY A 319 -17.91 8.45 3.36
CA GLY A 319 -17.98 9.78 3.96
C GLY A 319 -19.24 10.12 4.74
N LEU A 320 -20.25 9.24 4.81
CA LEU A 320 -21.43 9.45 5.65
C LEU A 320 -21.14 9.31 7.15
N ASP A 321 -20.06 8.62 7.50
CA ASP A 321 -19.67 8.36 8.88
C ASP A 321 -18.15 8.17 8.95
N ALA A 322 -17.49 8.85 9.89
CA ALA A 322 -16.05 8.86 9.99
C ALA A 322 -15.45 7.61 10.66
N SER A 323 -16.28 6.83 11.36
CA SER A 323 -15.90 5.57 11.99
C SER A 323 -15.52 4.52 10.96
N GLU A 324 -14.54 3.69 11.29
CA GLU A 324 -14.19 2.48 10.53
C GLU A 324 -15.24 1.39 10.73
N LEU A 325 -15.92 1.36 11.87
CA LEU A 325 -16.91 0.34 12.20
C LEU A 325 -18.18 0.47 11.35
N PRO A 326 -18.86 -0.64 11.03
CA PRO A 326 -20.16 -0.61 10.35
C PRO A 326 -21.13 0.40 10.96
N ALA A 327 -21.75 1.22 10.12
CA ALA A 327 -22.55 2.36 10.57
C ALA A 327 -23.98 2.30 10.00
N PRO A 328 -25.03 2.58 10.80
CA PRO A 328 -26.42 2.60 10.33
C PRO A 328 -26.64 3.50 9.11
N ARG A 329 -25.92 4.63 9.02
CA ARG A 329 -26.01 5.59 7.90
C ARG A 329 -25.52 5.01 6.57
N ARG A 330 -24.65 4.01 6.59
CA ARG A 330 -24.10 3.35 5.38
C ARG A 330 -24.86 2.07 4.99
N PHE A 331 -25.80 1.62 5.81
CA PHE A 331 -26.58 0.40 5.58
C PHE A 331 -27.38 0.44 4.27
N LEU A 332 -28.19 1.50 4.06
CA LEU A 332 -29.05 1.59 2.87
C LEU A 332 -28.27 1.65 1.55
N PRO A 333 -27.22 2.50 1.39
CA PRO A 333 -26.35 2.44 0.22
C PRO A 333 -25.76 1.05 0.00
N THR A 334 -25.29 0.40 1.06
CA THR A 334 -24.66 -0.92 0.96
C THR A 334 -25.61 -1.99 0.43
N VAL A 335 -26.82 -2.07 0.99
CA VAL A 335 -27.86 -2.99 0.51
C VAL A 335 -28.26 -2.68 -0.94
N LEU A 336 -28.37 -1.40 -1.30
CA LEU A 336 -28.67 -0.98 -2.67
C LEU A 336 -27.61 -1.50 -3.66
N PHE A 337 -26.33 -1.20 -3.44
CA PHE A 337 -25.27 -1.61 -4.37
C PHE A 337 -24.99 -3.12 -4.36
N LEU A 338 -25.23 -3.79 -3.23
CA LEU A 338 -25.23 -5.25 -3.16
C LEU A 338 -26.34 -5.84 -4.05
N ALA A 339 -27.57 -5.37 -3.89
CA ALA A 339 -28.71 -5.83 -4.69
C ALA A 339 -28.52 -5.54 -6.18
N LEU A 340 -28.02 -4.35 -6.53
CA LEU A 340 -27.70 -3.99 -7.91
C LEU A 340 -26.67 -4.94 -8.52
N GLY A 341 -25.65 -5.38 -7.78
CA GLY A 341 -24.67 -6.35 -8.27
C GLY A 341 -25.32 -7.69 -8.66
N PHE A 342 -26.22 -8.21 -7.84
CA PHE A 342 -26.99 -9.42 -8.16
C PHE A 342 -27.95 -9.21 -9.34
N VAL A 343 -28.60 -8.06 -9.44
CA VAL A 343 -29.41 -7.70 -10.63
C VAL A 343 -28.53 -7.64 -11.88
N GLY A 344 -27.29 -7.17 -11.76
CA GLY A 344 -26.31 -7.19 -12.85
C GLY A 344 -25.94 -8.59 -13.33
N LEU A 345 -25.75 -9.53 -12.39
CA LEU A 345 -25.56 -10.95 -12.73
C LEU A 345 -26.81 -11.54 -13.38
N TYR A 346 -28.00 -11.20 -12.90
CA TYR A 346 -29.26 -11.61 -13.53
C TYR A 346 -29.39 -11.05 -14.95
N ALA A 347 -29.03 -9.79 -15.17
CA ALA A 347 -29.00 -9.15 -16.48
C ALA A 347 -28.03 -9.89 -17.44
N ALA A 348 -26.85 -10.28 -16.94
CA ALA A 348 -25.92 -11.13 -17.69
C ALA A 348 -26.52 -12.49 -18.03
N TRP A 349 -27.24 -13.14 -17.10
CA TRP A 349 -27.91 -14.42 -17.35
C TRP A 349 -28.96 -14.31 -18.47
N VAL A 350 -29.78 -13.26 -18.43
CA VAL A 350 -30.78 -13.00 -19.48
C VAL A 350 -30.10 -12.72 -20.81
N SER A 351 -28.99 -11.99 -20.83
CA SER A 351 -28.27 -11.64 -22.06
C SER A 351 -27.52 -12.82 -22.68
N ASP A 352 -26.77 -13.58 -21.90
CA ASP A 352 -25.86 -14.64 -22.38
C ASP A 352 -25.45 -15.57 -21.22
N ARG A 353 -25.92 -16.82 -21.25
CA ARG A 353 -25.72 -17.79 -20.15
C ARG A 353 -24.26 -18.18 -19.93
N THR A 354 -23.48 -18.23 -21.01
CA THR A 354 -22.07 -18.61 -20.94
C THR A 354 -21.24 -17.46 -20.37
N LEU A 355 -21.51 -16.24 -20.82
CA LEU A 355 -20.92 -15.03 -20.24
C LEU A 355 -21.32 -14.86 -18.77
N PHE A 356 -22.58 -15.13 -18.42
CA PHE A 356 -23.02 -15.16 -17.03
C PHE A 356 -22.20 -16.13 -16.18
N ALA A 357 -21.94 -17.36 -16.66
CA ALA A 357 -21.16 -18.32 -15.91
C ALA A 357 -19.73 -17.80 -15.64
N TYR A 358 -19.08 -17.18 -16.64
CA TYR A 358 -17.78 -16.52 -16.44
C TYR A 358 -17.87 -15.42 -15.37
N LEU A 359 -18.83 -14.50 -15.51
CA LEU A 359 -18.98 -13.36 -14.60
C LEU A 359 -19.34 -13.78 -13.17
N ALA A 360 -20.19 -14.80 -13.01
CA ALA A 360 -20.59 -15.33 -11.71
C ALA A 360 -19.43 -16.05 -11.01
N VAL A 361 -18.63 -16.85 -11.73
CA VAL A 361 -17.44 -17.52 -11.17
C VAL A 361 -16.36 -16.51 -10.80
N LEU A 362 -16.18 -15.47 -11.63
CA LEU A 362 -15.27 -14.37 -11.30
C LEU A 362 -15.74 -13.63 -10.04
N ALA A 363 -17.03 -13.35 -9.90
CA ALA A 363 -17.60 -12.75 -8.69
C ALA A 363 -17.33 -13.63 -7.46
N GLY A 364 -17.57 -14.95 -7.56
CA GLY A 364 -17.31 -15.90 -6.49
C GLY A 364 -15.84 -15.98 -6.10
N THR A 365 -14.93 -15.92 -7.08
CA THR A 365 -13.48 -15.96 -6.84
C THR A 365 -12.97 -14.67 -6.21
N LEU A 366 -13.43 -13.50 -6.68
CA LEU A 366 -13.04 -12.21 -6.13
C LEU A 366 -13.70 -11.91 -4.77
N THR A 367 -14.79 -12.58 -4.39
CA THR A 367 -15.45 -12.40 -3.09
C THR A 367 -15.08 -13.52 -2.13
N VAL A 368 -15.92 -14.56 -2.03
CA VAL A 368 -15.79 -15.67 -1.08
C VAL A 368 -14.48 -16.43 -1.27
N GLY A 369 -14.08 -16.70 -2.52
CA GLY A 369 -12.82 -17.37 -2.82
C GLY A 369 -11.61 -16.62 -2.30
N LEU A 370 -11.62 -15.29 -2.44
CA LEU A 370 -10.55 -14.43 -1.95
C LEU A 370 -10.52 -14.36 -0.42
N VAL A 371 -11.67 -14.32 0.26
CA VAL A 371 -11.75 -14.42 1.74
C VAL A 371 -11.17 -15.75 2.25
N VAL A 372 -11.45 -16.85 1.54
CA VAL A 372 -10.87 -18.17 1.88
C VAL A 372 -9.35 -18.16 1.66
N TYR A 373 -8.88 -17.62 0.53
CA TYR A 373 -7.47 -17.58 0.17
C TYR A 373 -6.63 -16.70 1.09
N LEU A 374 -7.07 -15.45 1.34
CA LEU A 374 -6.33 -14.49 2.16
C LEU A 374 -6.20 -14.93 3.61
N ASN A 375 -7.23 -15.62 4.13
CA ASN A 375 -7.24 -16.23 5.44
C ASN A 375 -6.72 -15.28 6.55
N PHE A 376 -7.23 -14.05 6.56
CA PHE A 376 -6.79 -13.02 7.50
C PHE A 376 -7.09 -13.39 8.95
N ARG A 377 -6.36 -12.76 9.86
CA ARG A 377 -6.68 -12.73 11.29
C ARG A 377 -7.98 -11.95 11.52
N HIS A 378 -8.33 -11.71 12.78
CA HIS A 378 -9.41 -10.76 13.07
C HIS A 378 -9.08 -9.39 12.46
N GLY A 379 -10.11 -8.71 11.92
CA GLY A 379 -9.99 -7.37 11.36
C GLY A 379 -9.37 -6.39 12.35
N TYR A 380 -8.79 -5.30 11.82
CA TYR A 380 -8.04 -4.34 12.63
C TYR A 380 -8.97 -3.59 13.60
N SER A 381 -10.00 -2.92 13.09
CA SER A 381 -10.97 -2.18 13.92
C SER A 381 -12.12 -3.03 14.46
N LEU A 382 -12.54 -4.07 13.74
CA LEU A 382 -13.69 -4.89 14.16
C LEU A 382 -13.40 -5.71 15.42
N HIS A 383 -14.42 -5.78 16.29
CA HIS A 383 -14.38 -6.54 17.53
C HIS A 383 -13.20 -6.19 18.43
N ALA A 384 -12.82 -4.91 18.52
CA ALA A 384 -11.69 -4.45 19.32
C ALA A 384 -11.76 -4.86 20.81
N ASP A 385 -12.96 -5.20 21.29
CA ASP A 385 -13.27 -5.72 22.62
C ASP A 385 -12.74 -7.14 22.90
N LEU A 386 -12.42 -7.92 21.85
CA LEU A 386 -11.85 -9.26 22.05
C LEU A 386 -10.38 -9.16 22.48
N ASP A 387 -10.14 -9.44 23.75
CA ASP A 387 -8.79 -9.59 24.30
C ASP A 387 -8.12 -10.88 23.80
N GLN A 388 -6.79 -10.87 23.72
CA GLN A 388 -5.94 -12.03 23.41
C GLN A 388 -6.12 -12.67 22.01
N VAL A 389 -6.91 -12.08 21.11
CA VAL A 389 -6.97 -12.54 19.71
C VAL A 389 -5.89 -11.90 18.86
N GLN A 390 -5.32 -12.69 17.94
CA GLN A 390 -4.41 -12.18 16.93
C GLN A 390 -5.18 -11.32 15.92
N ARG A 391 -4.66 -10.13 15.60
CA ARG A 391 -5.28 -9.15 14.69
C ARG A 391 -4.38 -8.82 13.52
N GLU A 392 -5.01 -8.28 12.49
CA GLU A 392 -4.29 -7.55 11.44
C GLU A 392 -3.77 -6.22 11.98
N VAL A 393 -2.62 -5.77 11.48
CA VAL A 393 -1.92 -4.55 11.94
C VAL A 393 -2.55 -3.26 11.40
N ARG A 394 -3.37 -3.37 10.36
CA ARG A 394 -4.12 -2.29 9.72
C ARG A 394 -5.26 -2.86 8.91
N GLU A 395 -6.14 -1.98 8.45
CA GLU A 395 -7.19 -2.35 7.51
C GLU A 395 -6.61 -2.79 6.16
N ARG A 396 -7.17 -3.87 5.62
CA ARG A 396 -6.65 -4.59 4.43
C ARG A 396 -7.65 -4.60 3.27
N ASP A 397 -8.49 -3.58 3.18
CA ASP A 397 -9.51 -3.42 2.13
C ASP A 397 -8.90 -3.43 0.72
N TYR A 398 -7.70 -2.87 0.55
CA TYR A 398 -6.96 -2.85 -0.72
C TYR A 398 -6.67 -4.24 -1.32
N PHE A 399 -6.65 -5.33 -0.52
CA PHE A 399 -6.56 -6.68 -1.07
C PHE A 399 -7.81 -7.10 -1.86
N TYR A 400 -8.94 -6.42 -1.64
CA TYR A 400 -10.22 -6.64 -2.32
C TYR A 400 -10.50 -5.58 -3.40
N ILE A 401 -9.52 -4.76 -3.80
CA ILE A 401 -9.71 -3.71 -4.82
C ILE A 401 -10.31 -4.25 -6.12
N ALA A 402 -9.87 -5.43 -6.58
CA ALA A 402 -10.43 -6.10 -7.76
C ALA A 402 -11.91 -6.44 -7.56
N THR A 403 -12.29 -6.87 -6.36
CA THR A 403 -13.67 -7.17 -5.97
C THR A 403 -14.54 -5.93 -6.07
N PHE A 404 -14.09 -4.80 -5.54
CA PHE A 404 -14.88 -3.57 -5.50
C PHE A 404 -15.03 -2.93 -6.88
N SER A 405 -13.95 -2.91 -7.67
CA SER A 405 -13.99 -2.45 -9.07
C SER A 405 -14.94 -3.32 -9.91
N TYR A 406 -14.81 -4.65 -9.81
CA TYR A 406 -15.64 -5.60 -10.54
C TYR A 406 -17.10 -5.61 -10.07
N TRP A 407 -17.35 -5.55 -8.77
CA TRP A 407 -18.71 -5.50 -8.24
C TRP A 407 -19.39 -4.18 -8.57
N GLY A 408 -18.66 -3.05 -8.58
CA GLY A 408 -19.17 -1.79 -9.07
C GLY A 408 -19.58 -1.86 -10.55
N CYS A 409 -18.80 -2.59 -11.37
CA CYS A 409 -19.16 -2.88 -12.74
C CYS A 409 -20.50 -3.65 -12.82
N LEU A 410 -20.67 -4.73 -12.05
CA LEU A 410 -21.92 -5.50 -11.97
C LEU A 410 -23.09 -4.65 -11.47
N ALA A 411 -22.88 -3.83 -10.44
CA ALA A 411 -23.90 -2.94 -9.89
C ALA A 411 -24.40 -1.92 -10.93
N GLY A 412 -23.50 -1.37 -11.76
CA GLY A 412 -23.92 -0.50 -12.86
C GLY A 412 -24.68 -1.22 -13.98
N ILE A 413 -24.35 -2.47 -14.28
CA ILE A 413 -25.17 -3.31 -15.19
C ILE A 413 -26.57 -3.50 -14.59
N GLY A 414 -26.66 -3.76 -13.28
CA GLY A 414 -27.94 -3.86 -12.58
C GLY A 414 -28.74 -2.56 -12.58
N LEU A 415 -28.07 -1.42 -12.39
CA LEU A 415 -28.71 -0.10 -12.46
C LEU A 415 -29.27 0.19 -13.86
N ALA A 416 -28.50 -0.16 -14.89
CA ALA A 416 -28.92 -0.07 -16.27
C ALA A 416 -30.12 -0.98 -16.59
N TRP A 417 -30.15 -2.19 -16.03
CA TRP A 417 -31.32 -3.07 -16.12
C TRP A 417 -32.58 -2.43 -15.53
N LEU A 418 -32.47 -1.83 -14.34
CA LEU A 418 -33.60 -1.11 -13.71
C LEU A 418 -34.06 0.08 -14.54
N TRP A 419 -33.13 0.85 -15.12
CA TRP A 419 -33.45 1.95 -16.02
C TRP A 419 -34.23 1.46 -17.26
N ASN A 420 -33.77 0.38 -17.89
CA ASN A 420 -34.47 -0.23 -19.04
C ASN A 420 -35.87 -0.75 -18.64
N ALA A 421 -35.98 -1.45 -17.52
CA ALA A 421 -37.24 -1.99 -17.02
C ALA A 421 -38.26 -0.87 -16.69
N ALA A 422 -37.82 0.23 -16.08
CA ALA A 422 -38.65 1.39 -15.79
C ALA A 422 -39.18 2.04 -17.09
N SER A 423 -38.32 2.22 -18.10
CA SER A 423 -38.72 2.75 -19.41
C SER A 423 -39.77 1.86 -20.08
N ARG A 424 -39.55 0.54 -20.12
CA ARG A 424 -40.49 -0.43 -20.74
C ARG A 424 -41.85 -0.45 -20.06
N ARG A 425 -41.90 -0.33 -18.72
CA ARG A 425 -43.16 -0.30 -17.95
C ARG A 425 -44.05 0.90 -18.31
N MET A 426 -43.48 1.96 -18.85
CA MET A 426 -44.21 3.16 -19.28
C MET A 426 -44.71 3.07 -20.74
N ASN A 427 -44.64 1.89 -21.39
CA ASN A 427 -45.19 1.59 -22.72
C ASN A 427 -44.82 2.58 -23.84
N GLY A 428 -43.54 2.89 -24.06
CA GLY A 428 -43.21 3.72 -25.24
C GLY A 428 -41.75 3.76 -25.66
N GLY A 429 -41.53 4.53 -26.73
CA GLY A 429 -40.28 4.62 -27.49
C GLY A 429 -39.16 5.44 -26.83
N PRO A 430 -38.13 5.86 -27.60
CA PRO A 430 -36.88 6.45 -27.10
C PRO A 430 -37.05 7.64 -26.14
N ALA A 431 -38.12 8.43 -26.26
CA ALA A 431 -38.39 9.59 -25.42
C ALA A 431 -38.64 9.25 -23.93
N LEU A 432 -39.04 8.01 -23.60
CA LEU A 432 -39.28 7.60 -22.21
C LEU A 432 -37.99 7.19 -21.48
N HIS A 433 -36.96 6.73 -22.21
CA HIS A 433 -35.64 6.49 -21.61
C HIS A 433 -35.04 7.78 -21.05
N LEU A 434 -35.29 8.92 -21.72
CA LEU A 434 -34.87 10.23 -21.21
C LEU A 434 -35.62 10.62 -19.93
N LYS A 435 -36.93 10.32 -19.84
CA LYS A 435 -37.74 10.61 -18.63
C LYS A 435 -37.34 9.75 -17.43
N THR A 436 -36.88 8.52 -17.64
CA THR A 436 -36.42 7.62 -16.58
C THR A 436 -34.91 7.69 -16.33
N ALA A 437 -34.16 8.45 -17.14
CA ALA A 437 -32.72 8.66 -16.98
C ALA A 437 -32.28 9.17 -15.59
N PRO A 438 -33.08 9.93 -14.81
CA PRO A 438 -32.71 10.30 -13.45
C PRO A 438 -32.36 9.12 -12.52
N ILE A 439 -32.82 7.90 -12.81
CA ILE A 439 -32.40 6.69 -12.08
C ILE A 439 -30.87 6.51 -12.14
N LEU A 440 -30.23 6.88 -13.25
CA LEU A 440 -28.77 6.79 -13.41
C LEU A 440 -28.01 7.74 -12.48
N LEU A 441 -28.66 8.74 -11.87
CA LEU A 441 -28.01 9.60 -10.87
C LEU A 441 -27.57 8.81 -9.63
N LEU A 442 -28.12 7.62 -9.38
CA LEU A 442 -27.62 6.72 -8.33
C LEU A 442 -26.15 6.33 -8.55
N ALA A 443 -25.65 6.36 -9.79
CA ALA A 443 -24.24 6.11 -10.09
C ALA A 443 -23.31 7.21 -9.55
N LEU A 444 -23.83 8.41 -9.24
CA LEU A 444 -23.05 9.51 -8.64
C LEU A 444 -22.91 9.38 -7.12
N LEU A 445 -23.64 8.46 -6.47
CA LEU A 445 -23.59 8.34 -5.01
C LEU A 445 -22.18 8.03 -4.48
N PRO A 446 -21.44 7.02 -4.99
CA PRO A 446 -20.11 6.75 -4.48
C PRO A 446 -19.14 7.91 -4.77
N LEU A 447 -19.26 8.57 -5.94
CA LEU A 447 -18.49 9.77 -6.26
C LEU A 447 -18.68 10.86 -5.21
N MET A 448 -19.92 11.22 -4.88
CA MET A 448 -20.23 12.31 -3.96
C MET A 448 -19.92 11.94 -2.51
N LEU A 449 -20.27 10.72 -2.09
CA LEU A 449 -20.20 10.30 -0.69
C LEU A 449 -18.81 9.82 -0.28
N ASN A 450 -17.96 9.39 -1.22
CA ASN A 450 -16.58 9.01 -0.92
C ASN A 450 -15.58 10.14 -1.11
N TRP A 451 -15.91 11.23 -1.81
CA TRP A 451 -14.96 12.31 -2.14
C TRP A 451 -14.09 12.78 -0.96
N PRO A 452 -14.65 13.10 0.23
CA PRO A 452 -13.85 13.62 1.34
C PRO A 452 -12.86 12.60 1.92
N TRP A 453 -13.08 11.31 1.68
CA TRP A 453 -12.27 10.21 2.17
C TRP A 453 -11.30 9.67 1.13
N ALA A 454 -11.68 9.70 -0.15
CA ALA A 454 -10.87 9.17 -1.22
C ALA A 454 -9.79 10.15 -1.68
N THR A 455 -10.03 11.46 -1.59
CA THR A 455 -9.05 12.44 -2.07
C THR A 455 -7.77 12.40 -1.24
N ARG A 456 -6.63 12.38 -1.94
CA ARG A 456 -5.28 12.52 -1.36
C ARG A 456 -4.62 13.85 -1.75
N SER A 457 -5.38 14.74 -2.40
CA SER A 457 -4.93 16.09 -2.73
C SER A 457 -4.47 16.82 -1.46
N GLY A 458 -3.24 17.31 -1.46
CA GLY A 458 -2.66 18.02 -0.31
C GLY A 458 -2.15 17.11 0.82
N ASP A 459 -2.07 15.80 0.62
CA ASP A 459 -1.46 14.88 1.58
C ASP A 459 0.08 14.91 1.46
N TYR A 460 0.74 15.70 2.32
CA TYR A 460 2.20 15.80 2.41
C TYR A 460 2.78 15.01 3.60
N ALA A 461 1.93 14.42 4.43
CA ALA A 461 2.28 14.02 5.80
C ALA A 461 3.43 13.02 5.87
N ALA A 462 3.52 12.06 4.96
CA ALA A 462 4.59 11.06 4.98
C ALA A 462 5.96 11.64 4.60
N ARG A 463 6.00 12.52 3.58
CA ARG A 463 7.22 13.22 3.19
C ARG A 463 7.70 14.16 4.29
N ASP A 464 6.78 14.93 4.84
CA ASP A 464 7.02 15.95 5.87
C ASP A 464 7.55 15.29 7.17
N TRP A 465 6.90 14.21 7.61
CA TRP A 465 7.39 13.37 8.71
C TRP A 465 8.83 12.86 8.51
N ALA A 466 9.13 12.35 7.31
CA ALA A 466 10.45 11.84 6.99
C ALA A 466 11.51 12.94 6.99
N TYR A 467 11.15 14.11 6.47
CA TYR A 467 12.03 15.26 6.38
C TYR A 467 12.39 15.73 7.78
N ASP A 468 11.39 15.92 8.65
CA ASP A 468 11.59 16.36 10.02
C ASP A 468 12.45 15.37 10.83
N LEU A 469 12.23 14.08 10.65
CA LEU A 469 13.08 13.04 11.26
C LEU A 469 14.53 13.13 10.79
N LEU A 470 14.80 13.18 9.47
CA LEU A 470 16.16 13.29 8.94
C LEU A 470 16.85 14.57 9.41
N MET A 471 16.12 15.68 9.42
CA MET A 471 16.63 16.99 9.82
C MET A 471 16.92 17.08 11.31
N SER A 472 16.40 16.18 12.13
CA SER A 472 16.71 16.09 13.57
C SER A 472 18.07 15.44 13.87
N VAL A 473 18.64 14.72 12.90
CA VAL A 473 19.84 13.89 13.07
C VAL A 473 21.09 14.66 12.65
N GLU A 474 22.15 14.60 13.47
CA GLU A 474 23.45 15.21 13.16
C GLU A 474 24.15 14.55 11.94
N PRO A 475 25.10 15.24 11.28
CA PRO A 475 25.83 14.72 10.13
C PRO A 475 26.45 13.34 10.38
N TYR A 476 26.28 12.42 9.43
CA TYR A 476 26.72 11.02 9.48
C TYR A 476 26.10 10.18 10.62
N GLY A 477 25.04 10.68 11.25
CA GLY A 477 24.34 10.00 12.33
C GLY A 477 23.70 8.67 11.91
N VAL A 478 23.48 7.81 12.90
CA VAL A 478 22.75 6.56 12.78
C VAL A 478 21.36 6.76 13.37
N LEU A 479 20.31 6.55 12.57
CA LEU A 479 18.92 6.67 13.00
C LEU A 479 18.27 5.29 13.06
N PHE A 480 17.99 4.80 14.27
CA PHE A 480 17.20 3.59 14.47
C PHE A 480 15.70 3.90 14.34
N THR A 481 15.06 3.23 13.39
CA THR A 481 13.61 3.21 13.15
C THR A 481 13.04 1.83 13.50
N ASN A 482 11.73 1.65 13.39
CA ASN A 482 11.08 0.40 13.80
C ASN A 482 10.35 -0.32 12.68
N GLY A 483 9.78 0.35 11.68
CA GLY A 483 9.07 -0.34 10.61
C GLY A 483 8.72 0.51 9.41
N ASP A 484 7.69 0.08 8.70
CA ASP A 484 7.33 0.59 7.37
C ASP A 484 7.06 2.12 7.38
N ASN A 485 6.28 2.59 8.36
CA ASN A 485 5.76 3.95 8.37
C ASN A 485 6.80 5.01 8.78
N ASP A 486 7.79 4.65 9.59
CA ASP A 486 8.88 5.55 9.95
C ASP A 486 10.11 5.38 9.07
N THR A 487 10.29 4.24 8.38
CA THR A 487 11.48 4.00 7.54
C THR A 487 11.25 4.28 6.06
N PHE A 488 10.19 3.75 5.45
CA PHE A 488 10.06 3.81 3.99
C PHE A 488 9.99 5.25 3.47
N PRO A 489 9.30 6.20 4.14
CA PRO A 489 9.36 7.61 3.77
C PRO A 489 10.78 8.21 3.83
N LEU A 490 11.65 7.76 4.75
CA LEU A 490 13.05 8.19 4.82
C LEU A 490 13.84 7.68 3.61
N TRP A 491 13.67 6.41 3.24
CA TRP A 491 14.29 5.86 2.03
C TRP A 491 13.85 6.59 0.77
N TYR A 492 12.57 6.96 0.68
CA TYR A 492 12.09 7.81 -0.41
C TYR A 492 12.84 9.15 -0.44
N LEU A 493 12.95 9.86 0.68
CA LEU A 493 13.67 11.13 0.71
C LEU A 493 15.14 10.99 0.34
N GLN A 494 15.82 9.96 0.84
CA GLN A 494 17.24 9.73 0.56
C GLN A 494 17.49 9.31 -0.89
N GLU A 495 16.68 8.41 -1.44
CA GLU A 495 16.95 7.82 -2.76
C GLU A 495 16.28 8.57 -3.93
N VAL A 496 15.28 9.40 -3.66
CA VAL A 496 14.49 10.09 -4.70
C VAL A 496 14.64 11.60 -4.64
N GLU A 497 14.63 12.17 -3.43
CA GLU A 497 14.79 13.63 -3.24
C GLU A 497 16.22 14.02 -2.81
N GLU A 498 17.09 13.03 -2.62
CA GLU A 498 18.52 13.20 -2.27
C GLU A 498 18.74 13.96 -0.95
N VAL A 499 17.76 13.89 -0.03
CA VAL A 499 17.83 14.59 1.26
C VAL A 499 18.57 13.74 2.29
N ARG A 500 19.59 14.31 2.95
CA ARG A 500 20.31 13.72 4.10
C ARG A 500 20.76 12.28 3.85
N GLN A 501 21.32 12.04 2.67
CA GLN A 501 21.89 10.76 2.24
C GLN A 501 23.06 10.28 3.12
N ASP A 502 23.66 11.19 3.90
CA ASP A 502 24.73 10.94 4.87
C ASP A 502 24.27 10.14 6.10
N VAL A 503 22.99 10.24 6.46
CA VAL A 503 22.40 9.58 7.63
C VAL A 503 22.17 8.10 7.34
N THR A 504 22.65 7.22 8.21
CA THR A 504 22.39 5.79 8.11
C THR A 504 21.06 5.45 8.80
N VAL A 505 20.03 5.16 8.02
CA VAL A 505 18.71 4.74 8.53
C VAL A 505 18.68 3.22 8.74
N ILE A 506 18.41 2.79 9.97
CA ILE A 506 18.38 1.37 10.36
C ILE A 506 16.95 0.95 10.73
N VAL A 507 16.37 0.04 9.95
CA VAL A 507 15.13 -0.66 10.29
C VAL A 507 15.44 -1.67 11.39
N GLY A 508 15.07 -1.36 12.63
CA GLY A 508 15.35 -2.23 13.77
C GLY A 508 14.81 -3.65 13.62
N GLN A 509 13.65 -3.83 12.98
CA GLN A 509 13.07 -5.14 12.71
C GLN A 509 13.85 -5.98 11.70
N TYR A 510 14.62 -5.35 10.80
CA TYR A 510 15.37 -6.08 9.76
C TYR A 510 16.73 -6.55 10.26
N LEU A 511 17.21 -6.05 11.40
CA LEU A 511 18.45 -6.54 12.04
C LEU A 511 18.36 -8.03 12.42
N PHE A 512 17.15 -8.58 12.59
CA PHE A 512 16.95 -10.02 12.77
C PHE A 512 17.35 -10.84 11.54
N THR A 513 17.38 -10.25 10.34
CA THR A 513 17.71 -10.97 9.10
C THR A 513 19.23 -11.17 8.96
N THR A 514 19.63 -12.06 8.05
CA THR A 514 21.06 -12.29 7.72
C THR A 514 21.58 -11.34 6.65
N TRP A 515 20.72 -10.88 5.75
CA TRP A 515 21.11 -10.00 4.64
C TRP A 515 21.27 -8.53 5.08
N TYR A 516 20.37 -8.01 5.93
CA TYR A 516 20.31 -6.57 6.20
C TYR A 516 21.52 -6.01 6.99
N PRO A 517 22.01 -6.66 8.07
CA PRO A 517 23.22 -6.19 8.75
C PRO A 517 24.46 -6.14 7.84
N ARG A 518 24.59 -7.11 6.91
CA ARG A 518 25.66 -7.14 5.91
C ARG A 518 25.53 -5.98 4.93
N GLN A 519 24.32 -5.76 4.41
CA GLN A 519 24.07 -4.63 3.51
C GLN A 519 24.38 -3.28 4.18
N LEU A 520 23.99 -3.09 5.45
CA LEU A 520 24.33 -1.88 6.20
C LEU A 520 25.85 -1.70 6.35
N GLN A 521 26.59 -2.79 6.62
CA GLN A 521 28.04 -2.77 6.70
C GLN A 521 28.67 -2.32 5.38
N GLU A 522 28.21 -2.89 4.25
CA GLU A 522 28.71 -2.55 2.92
C GLU A 522 28.42 -1.10 2.53
N LEU A 523 27.17 -0.65 2.70
CA LEU A 523 26.74 0.72 2.35
C LEU A 523 27.48 1.79 3.15
N THR A 524 27.99 1.46 4.33
CA THR A 524 28.67 2.40 5.23
C THR A 524 30.19 2.29 5.20
N LEU A 525 30.76 1.47 4.33
CA LEU A 525 32.20 1.46 4.07
C LEU A 525 32.70 2.89 3.74
N PRO A 526 33.90 3.31 4.16
CA PRO A 526 34.38 4.68 3.93
C PRO A 526 34.34 5.15 2.48
N GLY A 527 34.51 4.24 1.50
CA GLY A 527 34.41 4.54 0.08
C GLY A 527 32.98 4.59 -0.49
N ARG A 528 31.98 4.12 0.27
CA ARG A 528 30.55 4.12 -0.10
C ARG A 528 29.71 5.08 0.74
N GLN A 529 30.20 5.49 1.91
CA GLN A 529 29.56 6.47 2.77
C GLN A 529 29.28 7.76 1.98
N ARG A 530 28.00 8.10 1.83
CA ARG A 530 27.58 9.31 1.12
C ARG A 530 27.95 10.56 1.93
N PRO A 531 28.42 11.63 1.28
CA PRO A 531 28.88 12.84 1.96
C PRO A 531 27.72 13.63 2.55
N TYR A 532 27.99 14.35 3.64
CA TYR A 532 27.08 15.36 4.17
C TYR A 532 27.10 16.61 3.28
N ASP A 533 25.92 17.08 2.87
CA ASP A 533 25.74 18.35 2.17
C ASP A 533 25.25 19.43 3.13
N ALA A 534 26.14 20.35 3.50
CA ALA A 534 25.84 21.47 4.38
C ALA A 534 24.76 22.41 3.83
N ALA A 535 24.51 22.42 2.50
CA ALA A 535 23.48 23.26 1.89
C ALA A 535 22.05 22.81 2.26
N LEU A 536 21.86 21.55 2.63
CA LEU A 536 20.56 21.00 3.02
C LEU A 536 20.14 21.39 4.44
N ALA A 537 21.09 21.73 5.31
CA ALA A 537 20.83 22.07 6.72
C ALA A 537 21.68 23.28 7.17
N PRO A 538 21.54 24.44 6.50
CA PRO A 538 22.43 25.57 6.71
C PRO A 538 22.36 26.06 8.16
N ASN A 539 23.50 26.13 8.83
CA ASN A 539 23.63 26.57 10.23
C ASN A 539 22.86 25.73 11.26
N LEU A 540 22.36 24.54 10.91
CA LEU A 540 21.73 23.64 11.87
C LEU A 540 22.76 22.75 12.57
N TYR A 541 23.78 22.31 11.82
CA TYR A 541 24.86 21.48 12.32
C TYR A 541 26.22 22.03 11.90
N GLU A 542 27.23 21.77 12.72
CA GLU A 542 28.63 22.00 12.36
C GLU A 542 29.10 20.89 11.40
N ASP A 543 30.06 21.23 10.52
CA ASP A 543 30.70 20.25 9.65
C ASP A 543 31.42 19.19 10.48
N ARG A 544 31.09 17.93 10.24
CA ARG A 544 31.71 16.77 10.88
C ARG A 544 32.61 16.05 9.89
N ALA A 545 33.72 15.48 10.37
CA ALA A 545 34.54 14.59 9.55
C ALA A 545 33.75 13.33 9.16
N ALA A 546 33.93 12.87 7.93
CA ALA A 546 33.34 11.61 7.48
C ALA A 546 33.89 10.43 8.31
N PRO A 547 33.04 9.44 8.66
CA PRO A 547 33.46 8.24 9.37
C PRO A 547 34.59 7.49 8.65
N THR A 548 35.55 6.99 9.41
CA THR A 548 36.71 6.26 8.86
C THR A 548 36.49 4.75 8.85
N THR A 549 35.41 4.30 9.49
CA THR A 549 35.03 2.89 9.58
C THR A 549 33.59 2.67 9.10
N SER A 550 33.31 1.42 8.71
CA SER A 550 31.93 0.97 8.49
C SER A 550 31.14 0.99 9.79
N LEU A 551 29.81 1.02 9.70
CA LEU A 551 28.87 1.01 10.82
C LEU A 551 29.18 -0.09 11.85
N THR A 552 29.67 -1.24 11.39
CA THR A 552 30.10 -2.31 12.28
C THR A 552 31.30 -3.05 11.71
N THR A 553 32.12 -3.58 12.61
CA THR A 553 33.33 -4.36 12.30
C THR A 553 33.11 -5.86 12.46
N ILE A 554 31.87 -6.31 12.72
CA ILE A 554 31.55 -7.73 12.88
C ILE A 554 31.84 -8.45 11.56
N ASP A 555 32.48 -9.61 11.66
CA ASP A 555 32.69 -10.50 10.54
C ASP A 555 31.34 -11.05 10.02
N PRO A 556 31.07 -11.04 8.71
CA PRO A 556 29.84 -11.58 8.13
C PRO A 556 29.49 -13.01 8.57
N ASP A 557 30.49 -13.88 8.76
CA ASP A 557 30.27 -15.27 9.20
C ASP A 557 29.80 -15.32 10.65
N VAL A 558 30.26 -14.38 11.48
CA VAL A 558 29.80 -14.23 12.87
C VAL A 558 28.38 -13.66 12.90
N LEU A 559 28.08 -12.69 12.03
CA LEU A 559 26.73 -12.15 11.89
C LEU A 559 25.72 -13.26 11.61
N GLU A 560 26.03 -14.26 10.78
CA GLU A 560 25.10 -15.38 10.50
C GLU A 560 24.85 -16.28 11.73
N GLN A 561 25.81 -16.38 12.64
CA GLN A 561 25.73 -17.27 13.81
C GLN A 561 24.98 -16.65 15.00
N VAL A 562 24.74 -15.34 15.01
CA VAL A 562 24.00 -14.66 16.09
C VAL A 562 22.57 -15.20 16.17
N SER A 563 22.19 -15.70 17.34
CA SER A 563 20.84 -16.18 17.63
C SER A 563 20.33 -15.56 18.92
N SER A 564 19.01 -15.60 19.14
CA SER A 564 18.44 -15.12 20.41
C SER A 564 19.00 -15.94 21.57
N ILE A 565 19.51 -15.25 22.60
CA ILE A 565 20.14 -15.86 23.76
C ILE A 565 19.37 -15.49 25.03
N GLN A 566 19.14 -16.48 25.89
CA GLN A 566 18.73 -16.22 27.27
C GLN A 566 19.98 -16.08 28.12
N LEU A 567 20.14 -14.94 28.80
CA LEU A 567 21.34 -14.63 29.56
C LEU A 567 21.48 -15.56 30.77
N PRO A 568 22.58 -16.31 30.91
CA PRO A 568 22.78 -17.22 32.05
C PRO A 568 23.10 -16.46 33.34
N GLU A 569 23.70 -15.28 33.23
CA GLU A 569 24.12 -14.41 34.33
C GLU A 569 23.87 -12.95 33.95
N ASP A 570 24.04 -12.04 34.92
CA ASP A 570 23.94 -10.61 34.66
C ASP A 570 25.07 -10.19 33.71
N VAL A 571 24.72 -9.70 32.52
CA VAL A 571 25.69 -9.26 31.50
C VAL A 571 25.72 -7.74 31.48
N THR A 572 26.90 -7.17 31.71
CA THR A 572 27.13 -5.73 31.56
C THR A 572 27.74 -5.44 30.20
N VAL A 573 27.00 -4.76 29.33
CA VAL A 573 27.50 -4.23 28.06
C VAL A 573 28.09 -2.85 28.33
N SER A 574 29.41 -2.75 28.21
CA SER A 574 30.14 -1.49 28.30
C SER A 574 30.29 -0.86 26.92
N PHE A 575 29.89 0.39 26.82
CA PHE A 575 30.19 1.29 25.71
C PHE A 575 31.31 2.26 26.15
N PRO A 576 31.88 3.09 25.26
CA PRO A 576 33.05 3.91 25.58
C PRO A 576 32.94 4.77 26.87
N LYS A 577 31.72 5.22 27.24
CA LYS A 577 31.49 6.04 28.45
C LYS A 577 30.24 5.67 29.26
N LEU A 578 29.58 4.56 28.95
CA LEU A 578 28.39 4.12 29.68
C LEU A 578 28.33 2.59 29.75
N ALA A 579 27.60 2.05 30.73
CA ALA A 579 27.44 0.62 30.89
C ALA A 579 25.98 0.28 31.22
N VAL A 580 25.44 -0.72 30.54
CA VAL A 580 24.09 -1.26 30.78
C VAL A 580 24.22 -2.68 31.30
N THR A 581 23.57 -2.96 32.42
CA THR A 581 23.51 -4.31 32.98
C THR A 581 22.16 -4.92 32.64
N TYR A 582 22.21 -6.04 31.93
CA TYR A 582 21.06 -6.87 31.60
C TYR A 582 21.00 -8.04 32.59
N PRO A 583 19.86 -8.26 33.26
CA PRO A 583 19.75 -9.27 34.30
C PRO A 583 19.76 -10.70 33.72
N SER A 584 20.25 -11.64 34.52
CA SER A 584 20.12 -13.08 34.26
C SER A 584 18.68 -13.47 33.98
N GLY A 585 18.47 -14.36 33.01
CA GLY A 585 17.17 -14.84 32.57
C GLY A 585 16.49 -13.97 31.52
N MET A 586 16.97 -12.74 31.25
CA MET A 586 16.49 -11.92 30.14
C MET A 586 16.84 -12.56 28.80
N VAL A 587 15.93 -12.47 27.83
CA VAL A 587 16.18 -12.89 26.44
C VAL A 587 16.59 -11.66 25.65
N LEU A 588 17.80 -11.69 25.07
CA LEU A 588 18.23 -10.71 24.08
C LEU A 588 18.07 -11.34 22.70
N ASP A 589 17.22 -10.74 21.87
CA ASP A 589 17.04 -11.21 20.51
C ASP A 589 18.24 -10.84 19.62
N ARG A 590 18.28 -11.40 18.42
CA ARG A 590 19.34 -11.12 17.45
C ARG A 590 19.43 -9.63 17.08
N SER A 591 18.28 -8.95 16.94
CA SER A 591 18.21 -7.54 16.56
C SER A 591 18.83 -6.65 17.63
N GLU A 592 18.52 -6.91 18.89
CA GLU A 592 19.03 -6.19 20.06
C GLU A 592 20.54 -6.39 20.20
N GLN A 593 21.02 -7.62 20.07
CA GLN A 593 22.46 -7.92 20.10
C GLN A 593 23.23 -7.17 19.01
N ILE A 594 22.72 -7.18 17.78
CA ILE A 594 23.35 -6.47 16.65
C ILE A 594 23.27 -4.96 16.84
N ALA A 595 22.14 -4.42 17.31
CA ALA A 595 21.99 -2.99 17.58
C ALA A 595 22.99 -2.52 18.66
N LEU A 596 23.13 -3.25 19.77
CA LEU A 596 24.10 -2.93 20.82
C LEU A 596 25.53 -2.94 20.27
N ARG A 597 25.86 -3.89 19.41
CA ARG A 597 27.19 -3.96 18.80
C ARG A 597 27.44 -2.82 17.80
N ILE A 598 26.46 -2.45 16.98
CA ILE A 598 26.53 -1.27 16.10
C ILE A 598 26.78 -0.01 16.93
N ILE A 599 26.01 0.19 18.00
CA ILE A 599 26.17 1.34 18.89
C ILE A 599 27.59 1.36 19.48
N ASN A 600 28.08 0.22 19.98
CA ASN A 600 29.43 0.15 20.53
C ASN A 600 30.53 0.49 19.50
N ASP A 601 30.43 -0.04 18.28
CA ASP A 601 31.44 0.17 17.24
C ASP A 601 31.40 1.60 16.68
N SER A 602 30.20 2.18 16.55
CA SER A 602 30.00 3.45 15.84
C SER A 602 29.90 4.69 16.70
N ALA A 603 29.53 4.61 17.98
CA ALA A 603 29.11 5.79 18.77
C ALA A 603 30.21 6.85 18.99
N LEU A 604 31.49 6.53 18.73
CA LEU A 604 32.57 7.51 18.77
C LEU A 604 32.68 8.33 17.47
N GLU A 605 32.46 7.72 16.31
CA GLU A 605 32.53 8.40 15.01
C GLU A 605 31.17 8.98 14.59
N ARG A 606 30.07 8.30 14.96
CA ARG A 606 28.71 8.58 14.50
C ARG A 606 27.77 8.86 15.67
N PRO A 607 27.01 9.97 15.65
CA PRO A 607 25.92 10.20 16.60
C PRO A 607 24.85 9.12 16.48
N ILE A 608 24.35 8.63 17.60
CA ILE A 608 23.32 7.59 17.64
C ILE A 608 21.98 8.22 17.99
N TYR A 609 20.99 8.01 17.14
CA TYR A 609 19.65 8.55 17.24
C TYR A 609 18.60 7.46 17.14
N PHE A 610 17.46 7.69 17.79
CA PHE A 610 16.29 6.84 17.76
C PHE A 610 15.07 7.65 17.32
N SER A 611 14.29 7.12 16.38
CA SER A 611 13.00 7.67 15.99
C SER A 611 12.05 7.68 17.19
N SER A 612 11.30 8.76 17.38
CA SER A 612 10.31 8.84 18.47
C SER A 612 9.17 7.81 18.34
N ALA A 613 8.94 7.28 17.13
CA ALA A 613 8.01 6.20 16.87
C ALA A 613 8.62 4.79 17.03
N GLY A 614 9.93 4.70 17.31
CA GLY A 614 10.70 3.48 17.09
C GLY A 614 10.79 2.49 18.27
N GLY A 615 10.72 2.98 19.52
CA GLY A 615 10.76 2.16 20.74
C GLY A 615 12.04 1.32 20.97
N MET A 616 13.00 1.33 20.04
CA MET A 616 14.25 0.56 20.15
C MET A 616 15.09 1.00 21.35
N MET A 617 15.16 2.30 21.63
CA MET A 617 15.92 2.84 22.76
C MET A 617 15.46 2.25 24.11
N SER A 618 14.14 2.17 24.30
CA SER A 618 13.50 1.56 25.46
C SER A 618 13.80 0.07 25.56
N ARG A 619 13.69 -0.68 24.45
CA ARG A 619 14.03 -2.11 24.41
C ARG A 619 15.49 -2.38 24.79
N LEU A 620 16.41 -1.50 24.37
CA LEU A 620 17.83 -1.60 24.71
C LEU A 620 18.15 -1.12 26.15
N GLY A 621 17.19 -0.52 26.87
CA GLY A 621 17.42 0.01 28.22
C GLY A 621 18.28 1.28 28.25
N LEU A 622 18.26 2.06 27.17
CA LEU A 622 19.15 3.23 26.98
C LEU A 622 18.50 4.59 27.31
N GLU A 623 17.21 4.61 27.66
CA GLU A 623 16.41 5.84 27.89
C GLU A 623 17.06 6.85 28.86
N ARG A 624 17.77 6.38 29.89
CA ARG A 624 18.43 7.25 30.89
C ARG A 624 19.53 8.15 30.31
N TRP A 625 20.00 7.86 29.10
CA TRP A 625 20.99 8.65 28.36
C TRP A 625 20.40 9.33 27.13
N GLY A 626 19.07 9.29 26.98
CA GLY A 626 18.37 9.91 25.87
C GLY A 626 18.14 11.38 26.08
N VAL A 627 18.55 12.19 25.11
CA VAL A 627 18.18 13.60 25.02
C VAL A 627 17.34 13.78 23.76
N ARG A 628 16.13 14.31 23.91
CA ARG A 628 15.21 14.57 22.81
C ARG A 628 15.68 15.77 21.99
N HIS A 629 15.78 15.54 20.70
CA HIS A 629 16.12 16.51 19.66
C HIS A 629 14.94 16.50 18.67
N GLY A 630 13.93 17.31 18.96
CA GLY A 630 12.69 17.36 18.19
C GLY A 630 11.95 16.00 18.12
N LEU A 631 11.92 15.37 16.94
CA LEU A 631 11.23 14.09 16.67
C LEU A 631 12.14 12.87 16.85
N THR A 632 13.37 13.07 17.31
CA THR A 632 14.31 11.99 17.58
C THR A 632 14.87 12.10 19.00
N THR A 633 15.44 11.01 19.50
CA THR A 633 16.17 10.99 20.76
C THR A 633 17.62 10.60 20.48
N LYS A 634 18.55 11.47 20.85
CA LYS A 634 20.00 11.25 20.76
C LYS A 634 20.48 10.47 21.98
N LEU A 635 21.34 9.50 21.76
CA LEU A 635 22.09 8.84 22.83
C LEU A 635 23.31 9.68 23.23
N GLU A 636 23.29 10.25 24.42
CA GLU A 636 24.41 11.00 24.98
C GLU A 636 25.30 10.09 25.84
N LEU A 637 26.57 9.96 25.46
CA LEU A 637 27.54 9.11 26.17
C LEU A 637 28.09 9.79 27.44
N ARG A 638 27.22 10.28 28.33
CA ARG A 638 27.55 10.97 29.58
C ARG A 638 26.46 10.81 30.63
N ASN A 639 26.76 11.05 31.90
CA ASN A 639 25.73 11.05 32.93
C ASN A 639 24.98 12.40 32.96
N LEU A 640 23.75 12.41 32.43
CA LEU A 640 22.91 13.60 32.33
C LEU A 640 22.49 14.18 33.70
N GLU A 641 22.46 13.36 34.76
CA GLU A 641 22.08 13.84 36.11
C GLU A 641 23.19 14.64 36.77
N THR A 642 24.45 14.36 36.44
CA THR A 642 25.61 14.99 37.08
C THR A 642 26.33 15.99 36.18
N ASP A 643 26.17 15.84 34.85
CA ASP A 643 26.87 16.64 33.83
C ASP A 643 25.94 16.89 32.61
N PRO A 644 24.82 17.62 32.79
CA PRO A 644 24.00 18.04 31.66
C PRO A 644 24.70 19.14 30.85
N HIS A 645 24.56 19.11 29.53
CA HIS A 645 25.03 20.21 28.68
C HIS A 645 24.18 21.47 28.90
N GLU A 646 24.78 22.64 28.66
CA GLU A 646 24.04 23.90 28.61
C GLU A 646 22.89 23.83 27.59
N GLY A 647 21.69 24.24 27.98
CA GLY A 647 20.47 24.18 27.17
C GLY A 647 19.69 22.85 27.26
N MET A 648 20.21 21.83 27.95
CA MET A 648 19.46 20.60 28.23
C MET A 648 18.56 20.78 29.45
N ILE A 649 17.26 20.63 29.25
CA ILE A 649 16.24 20.76 30.29
C ILE A 649 15.64 19.38 30.57
N ARG A 650 15.53 19.02 31.84
CA ARG A 650 14.79 17.85 32.26
C ARG A 650 13.32 18.24 32.41
N GLY A 651 12.46 17.60 31.62
CA GLY A 651 11.01 17.79 31.72
C GLY A 651 10.47 17.40 33.10
N SER A 652 9.26 17.85 33.40
CA SER A 652 8.59 17.52 34.65
C SER A 652 8.11 16.05 34.65
N PRO A 653 7.82 15.48 35.84
CA PRO A 653 7.27 14.13 35.95
C PRO A 653 5.96 13.91 35.19
N GLU A 654 5.14 14.96 35.04
CA GLU A 654 3.88 14.92 34.31
C GLU A 654 4.08 14.59 32.82
N TYR A 655 5.19 15.04 32.23
CA TYR A 655 5.52 14.81 30.82
C TYR A 655 6.65 13.78 30.61
N GLY A 656 6.86 12.93 31.60
CA GLY A 656 7.73 11.75 31.52
C GLY A 656 9.19 11.96 31.96
N SER A 657 9.55 13.12 32.51
CA SER A 657 10.92 13.44 32.96
C SER A 657 12.01 13.25 31.89
N VAL A 658 11.66 13.43 30.62
CA VAL A 658 12.57 13.26 29.48
C VAL A 658 13.53 14.45 29.40
N TRP A 659 14.81 14.18 29.14
CA TRP A 659 15.78 15.24 28.83
C TRP A 659 15.55 15.75 27.42
N LEU A 660 15.58 17.06 27.22
CA LEU A 660 15.35 17.70 25.94
C LEU A 660 16.35 18.85 25.73
N ASP A 661 16.93 18.94 24.54
CA ASP A 661 17.72 20.10 24.11
C ASP A 661 16.75 21.18 23.62
N LEU A 662 16.52 22.21 24.44
CA LEU A 662 15.45 23.18 24.22
C LEU A 662 15.72 24.08 23.01
N GLU A 663 16.91 24.67 22.95
CA GLU A 663 17.29 25.58 21.87
C GLU A 663 17.27 24.86 20.51
N LYS A 664 17.87 23.67 20.44
CA LYS A 664 17.90 22.90 19.20
C LYS A 664 16.51 22.44 18.79
N SER A 665 15.71 21.97 19.74
CA SER A 665 14.36 21.48 19.43
C SER A 665 13.42 22.61 19.02
N LEU A 666 13.53 23.81 19.62
CA LEU A 666 12.79 25.00 19.17
C LEU A 666 13.23 25.42 17.76
N LYS A 667 14.53 25.45 17.48
CA LYS A 667 15.05 25.77 16.14
C LYS A 667 14.52 24.80 15.09
N LEU A 668 14.59 23.49 15.36
CA LEU A 668 14.02 22.48 14.48
C LEU A 668 12.52 22.72 14.25
N TYR A 669 11.78 22.93 15.32
CA TYR A 669 10.32 23.07 15.31
C TYR A 669 9.82 24.33 14.59
N ASP A 670 10.48 25.47 14.79
CA ASP A 670 10.05 26.77 14.28
C ASP A 670 10.65 27.14 12.92
N GLU A 671 11.88 26.69 12.61
CA GLU A 671 12.61 27.14 11.42
C GLU A 671 12.77 26.04 10.35
N ILE A 672 12.78 24.76 10.74
CA ILE A 672 13.18 23.66 9.84
C ILE A 672 12.01 22.76 9.47
N TYR A 673 11.18 22.38 10.44
CA TYR A 673 10.16 21.36 10.24
C TYR A 673 9.07 21.75 9.24
N GLU A 674 8.67 20.77 8.45
CA GLU A 674 7.54 20.83 7.55
C GLU A 674 6.40 19.98 8.12
N TYR A 675 5.20 20.55 8.27
CA TYR A 675 4.00 19.80 8.66
C TYR A 675 2.77 20.33 7.91
N ARG A 676 2.90 20.42 6.59
CA ARG A 676 1.95 21.10 5.70
C ARG A 676 0.59 20.41 5.73
N GLY A 677 -0.42 21.18 6.11
CA GLY A 677 -1.80 20.69 6.19
C GLY A 677 -2.01 19.62 7.26
N LEU A 678 -1.03 19.38 8.15
CA LEU A 678 -1.16 18.38 9.21
C LEU A 678 -2.17 18.82 10.26
N ARG A 679 -2.05 20.06 10.77
CA ARG A 679 -2.86 20.62 11.88
C ARG A 679 -4.34 20.82 11.53
N ASP A 680 -4.63 21.20 10.29
CA ASP A 680 -6.01 21.51 9.84
C ASP A 680 -6.68 20.33 9.12
N ARG A 681 -6.13 19.12 9.28
CA ARG A 681 -6.60 17.97 8.51
C ARG A 681 -7.96 17.50 8.99
N ALA A 682 -8.96 17.67 8.11
CA ALA A 682 -10.34 17.26 8.41
C ALA A 682 -10.47 15.74 8.67
N ILE A 683 -9.77 14.91 7.89
CA ILE A 683 -9.80 13.45 7.97
C ILE A 683 -8.39 12.90 7.80
N TRP A 684 -7.97 12.06 8.73
CA TRP A 684 -6.80 11.19 8.59
C TRP A 684 -7.26 9.85 8.00
N ALA A 685 -6.97 9.62 6.71
CA ALA A 685 -7.51 8.47 5.99
C ALA A 685 -6.97 7.13 6.52
N ASP A 686 -5.68 7.07 6.88
CA ASP A 686 -4.99 5.84 7.28
C ASP A 686 -4.89 5.73 8.80
N ARG A 687 -5.94 5.24 9.47
CA ARG A 687 -6.01 5.23 10.95
C ARG A 687 -4.86 4.50 11.65
N SER A 688 -4.29 3.50 10.99
CA SER A 688 -3.12 2.76 11.48
C SER A 688 -1.83 3.60 11.57
N THR A 689 -1.84 4.84 11.08
CA THR A 689 -0.69 5.77 11.08
C THR A 689 -0.91 7.01 11.95
N THR A 690 -1.98 7.04 12.75
CA THR A 690 -2.26 8.16 13.68
C THR A 690 -1.18 8.36 14.74
N MET A 691 -0.32 7.36 14.96
CA MET A 691 0.87 7.53 15.79
C MET A 691 1.80 8.63 15.26
N MET A 692 1.81 8.95 13.95
CA MET A 692 2.67 10.00 13.40
C MET A 692 2.26 11.41 13.87
N PRO A 693 1.01 11.88 13.67
CA PRO A 693 0.57 13.13 14.29
C PRO A 693 0.65 13.11 15.82
N TYR A 694 0.48 11.95 16.47
CA TYR A 694 0.67 11.82 17.92
C TYR A 694 2.10 12.15 18.37
N GLN A 695 3.13 11.84 17.57
CA GLN A 695 4.51 12.19 17.90
C GLN A 695 4.75 13.71 17.90
N TYR A 696 4.11 14.45 16.98
CA TYR A 696 4.14 15.92 17.00
C TYR A 696 3.42 16.49 18.22
N TYR A 697 2.27 15.92 18.60
CA TYR A 697 1.56 16.28 19.82
C TYR A 697 2.45 16.13 21.07
N VAL A 698 3.06 14.96 21.27
CA VAL A 698 3.94 14.71 22.42
C VAL A 698 5.14 15.65 22.42
N MET A 699 5.74 15.90 21.25
CA MET A 699 6.86 16.83 21.12
C MET A 699 6.46 18.26 21.51
N ALA A 700 5.35 18.78 20.98
CA ALA A 700 4.88 20.14 21.27
C ALA A 700 4.56 20.31 22.76
N LEU A 701 3.96 19.30 23.40
CA LEU A 701 3.75 19.30 24.85
C LEU A 701 5.07 19.34 25.64
N GLN A 702 6.01 18.45 25.32
CA GLN A 702 7.30 18.39 26.02
C GLN A 702 8.13 19.67 25.81
N LEU A 703 8.06 20.27 24.62
CA LEU A 703 8.63 21.58 24.35
C LEU A 703 8.00 22.67 25.21
N SER A 704 6.67 22.65 25.38
CA SER A 704 5.97 23.64 26.21
C SER A 704 6.39 23.54 27.69
N ASP A 705 6.55 22.33 28.21
CA ASP A 705 6.99 22.05 29.57
C ASP A 705 8.45 22.48 29.78
N ALA A 706 9.36 22.08 28.88
CA ALA A 706 10.76 22.47 28.93
C ALA A 706 10.93 24.01 28.82
N ALA A 707 10.17 24.66 27.93
CA ALA A 707 10.18 26.11 27.79
C ALA A 707 9.68 26.83 29.06
N GLN A 708 8.67 26.27 29.73
CA GLN A 708 8.17 26.80 31.00
C GLN A 708 9.21 26.66 32.11
N LEU A 709 9.87 25.49 32.22
CA LEU A 709 10.89 25.23 33.23
C LEU A 709 12.15 26.09 33.05
N ASP A 710 12.53 26.37 31.80
CA ASP A 710 13.64 27.26 31.46
C ASP A 710 13.30 28.75 31.61
N GLY A 711 12.03 29.09 31.87
CA GLY A 711 11.60 30.47 32.09
C GLY A 711 11.41 31.29 30.80
N ARG A 712 11.06 30.65 29.68
CA ARG A 712 10.71 31.33 28.43
C ARG A 712 9.39 32.08 28.54
N SER A 713 9.12 32.97 27.58
CA SER A 713 7.93 33.83 27.56
C SER A 713 6.62 33.02 27.65
N PRO A 714 5.63 33.44 28.44
CA PRO A 714 4.33 32.79 28.52
C PRO A 714 3.63 32.61 27.16
N GLU A 715 3.84 33.56 26.24
CA GLU A 715 3.29 33.52 24.88
C GLU A 715 3.81 32.32 24.08
N LEU A 716 5.11 32.01 24.21
CA LEU A 716 5.71 30.83 23.57
C LEU A 716 5.14 29.53 24.15
N VAL A 717 5.05 29.45 25.48
CA VAL A 717 4.51 28.26 26.17
C VAL A 717 3.06 28.02 25.75
N GLN A 718 2.24 29.07 25.69
CA GLN A 718 0.85 28.95 25.26
C GLN A 718 0.74 28.54 23.79
N ARG A 719 1.53 29.13 22.89
CA ARG A 719 1.59 28.74 21.47
C ARG A 719 1.88 27.25 21.30
N LEU A 720 2.86 26.71 22.03
CA LEU A 720 3.23 25.30 21.95
C LEU A 720 2.12 24.38 22.49
N ARG A 721 1.37 24.82 23.50
CA ARG A 721 0.18 24.10 24.00
C ARG A 721 -0.96 24.10 22.99
N ASP A 722 -1.22 25.24 22.35
CA ASP A 722 -2.25 25.35 21.32
C ASP A 722 -1.90 24.47 20.10
N ASP A 723 -0.62 24.46 19.70
CA ASP A 723 -0.11 23.56 18.68
C ASP A 723 -0.29 22.09 19.05
N ALA A 724 0.00 21.73 20.31
CA ALA A 724 -0.22 20.37 20.81
C ALA A 724 -1.69 19.97 20.68
N LEU A 725 -2.63 20.81 21.09
CA LEU A 725 -4.06 20.55 20.95
C LEU A 725 -4.46 20.30 19.48
N ALA A 726 -3.95 21.11 18.55
CA ALA A 726 -4.21 20.92 17.12
C ALA A 726 -3.66 19.56 16.61
N PHE A 727 -2.46 19.17 17.03
CA PHE A 727 -1.93 17.84 16.68
C PHE A 727 -2.71 16.69 17.33
N GLN A 728 -3.25 16.89 18.54
CA GLN A 728 -4.07 15.90 19.23
C GLN A 728 -5.36 15.59 18.47
N GLU A 729 -6.05 16.62 17.95
CA GLU A 729 -7.25 16.45 17.12
C GLU A 729 -6.96 15.61 15.87
N VAL A 730 -5.79 15.78 15.28
CA VAL A 730 -5.35 15.02 14.10
C VAL A 730 -4.91 13.61 14.51
N ALA A 731 -4.32 13.44 15.70
CA ALA A 731 -3.92 12.15 16.27
C ALA A 731 -5.10 11.22 16.61
N VAL A 732 -6.28 11.76 16.92
CA VAL A 732 -7.52 10.95 16.99
C VAL A 732 -8.14 10.68 15.61
N GLY A 733 -7.49 11.20 14.56
CA GLY A 733 -7.69 10.95 13.14
C GLY A 733 -8.48 12.02 12.38
N GLY A 734 -8.35 13.27 12.83
CA GLY A 734 -8.76 14.47 12.10
C GLY A 734 -9.93 15.19 12.75
N GLN A 735 -10.08 16.46 12.42
CA GLN A 735 -11.06 17.37 13.04
C GLN A 735 -12.51 16.83 13.01
N ARG A 736 -12.92 16.19 11.91
CA ARG A 736 -14.28 15.62 11.80
C ARG A 736 -14.51 14.46 12.77
N VAL A 737 -13.46 13.74 13.11
CA VAL A 737 -13.50 12.60 14.03
C VAL A 737 -13.46 13.11 15.46
N ALA A 738 -12.54 14.04 15.72
CA ALA A 738 -12.44 14.73 16.99
C ALA A 738 -13.78 15.36 17.38
N SER A 739 -14.47 16.05 16.48
CA SER A 739 -15.79 16.64 16.77
C SER A 739 -16.92 15.62 17.07
N ALA A 740 -16.72 14.34 16.74
CA ALA A 740 -17.69 13.28 16.98
C ALA A 740 -17.42 12.48 18.26
N VAL A 741 -16.21 12.60 18.82
CA VAL A 741 -15.80 12.00 20.09
C VAL A 741 -15.73 13.17 21.06
N ASP A 742 -16.56 13.20 22.10
CA ASP A 742 -16.52 14.30 23.08
C ASP A 742 -15.15 14.27 23.79
N ILE A 743 -14.19 15.10 23.33
CA ILE A 743 -12.81 15.17 23.85
C ILE A 743 -12.70 16.26 24.94
N SER A 744 -13.83 16.78 25.44
CA SER A 744 -13.88 17.78 26.51
C SER A 744 -13.40 17.26 27.85
#